data_AF-A0A5C6A464-F1
#
_entry.id   AF-A0A5C6A464-F1
#
_cell.length_a   1.000
_cell.length_b   1.000
_cell.length_c   1.000
_cell.angle_alpha   90.00
_cell.angle_beta   90.00
_cell.angle_gamma   90.00
#
_symmetry.space_group_name_H-M   'P 1'
#
loop_
_entity.id
_entity.type
_entity.pdbx_description
1 polymer ?
#
loop_
_entity_poly.entity_id
_entity_poly.type
_entity_poly.pdbx_seq_one_letter_code
_entity_poly.pdbx_strand_id
1 'polypeptide(L)'
;MLCLVGILVGCNGDESKQGQSSGSFAGGVESAATDGTKSRDENASRLRSLLSRGELALDANDLEAAAKFSQDALVLNPSSEKVRWLAVRVAVASGDHAAAIELCESIDLDTERGLDALEQLAESLLQSNQNAEAIECLSEAMTRLRNVPEASGRFSQVIELRRRLSFLLNQQGRCEEAARQVDALVQTGVATFEETCSLIRRNESAPVMDAPKEDAPKTARWFFSRGEFSHALAILQQHETVANDIDAFHAAPFALRGRLLAELQDDQAVRQWLADATEPAKELSDYWAALGIFLFDQQSYEACARALLEAVRRNPTDRSSCQRLAKVLDALNQRDSAEQFRYRAIQLAKSEELLADILDNPSDPALKQLMAQYMLQLQRPFEALHWTLLALEPSATPARTVIAQRRADLRANPDALRMPWDAALLGLKPETFEIAGSLEQLERMRDPTDNQDPFSDQPLAVPVFSDVASDMKLSFQWYKDTEIDLSSIALHESLGGGIAVIDIDLDGSPDVYFAQGGCQPPDETATLSNQLFRNVGNSFADVGHQAGTDDHHYSAGIAAGDVNQDGWPDLWLGNQGPNRLMINNGDGTFRDATELVGMNSNDMVTASVAIADIDGDRLPDLFESNYIETEGAYAAPALDDEGGVMTPSPLTHYASPDRWFANQTNGAFIEHVIDREAAKPATSLGVMVSDFDGDGRNEVFVANDVRPNHLLKHTGNGKLANIADSAGVANAFSGASYGCMGIATGDFNHDGRVDLHVTNFYNEPANLYLQVDNGFFSDQAIRYELDSPSKNMVGFGCKAIDVDHNGWQDLFVTNGHIFDLTHKGQPFRMS
;
A
#
# COMPACT_ATOMS: atom_id res chain seq x y z
N MET A 1 12.78 -30.94 2.15
CA MET A 1 12.75 -32.34 2.66
C MET A 1 13.64 -32.45 3.90
N LEU A 2 13.02 -32.43 5.09
CA LEU A 2 13.55 -32.99 6.35
C LEU A 2 12.36 -33.00 7.34
N CYS A 3 11.67 -34.13 7.37
CA CYS A 3 10.48 -34.40 8.16
C CYS A 3 10.87 -34.72 9.62
N LEU A 4 10.11 -34.18 10.58
CA LEU A 4 10.08 -34.69 11.96
C LEU A 4 8.63 -35.11 12.28
N VAL A 5 8.46 -36.42 12.36
CA VAL A 5 7.22 -37.17 12.57
C VAL A 5 6.96 -37.30 14.07
N GLY A 6 5.78 -36.88 14.53
CA GLY A 6 5.26 -37.15 15.87
C GLY A 6 4.18 -38.23 15.83
N ILE A 7 4.49 -39.41 16.38
CA ILE A 7 3.58 -40.55 16.54
C ILE A 7 2.92 -40.47 17.93
N LEU A 8 1.60 -40.58 18.00
CA LEU A 8 0.88 -41.01 19.21
C LEU A 8 -0.07 -42.16 18.87
N VAL A 9 0.08 -43.27 19.59
CA VAL A 9 -0.66 -44.53 19.45
C VAL A 9 -1.43 -44.81 20.75
N GLY A 10 -2.69 -45.25 20.60
CA GLY A 10 -3.40 -46.14 21.53
C GLY A 10 -4.58 -45.48 22.29
N CYS A 11 -5.71 -46.14 22.55
CA CYS A 11 -6.15 -47.52 22.32
C CYS A 11 -7.70 -47.61 22.27
N ASN A 12 -8.15 -48.66 21.57
CA ASN A 12 -9.51 -49.15 21.35
C ASN A 12 -10.45 -49.19 22.56
N GLY A 13 -11.74 -49.02 22.26
CA GLY A 13 -12.87 -49.59 23.00
C GLY A 13 -13.99 -49.96 22.01
N ASP A 14 -14.09 -51.25 21.72
CA ASP A 14 -14.93 -51.87 20.70
C ASP A 14 -16.35 -52.22 21.20
N GLU A 15 -17.27 -52.30 20.24
CA GLU A 15 -18.53 -53.08 20.20
C GLU A 15 -19.69 -52.82 21.19
N SER A 16 -20.90 -52.50 20.66
CA SER A 16 -21.91 -53.55 20.39
C SER A 16 -23.26 -53.06 19.83
N LYS A 17 -23.56 -53.60 18.64
CA LYS A 17 -24.81 -54.25 18.17
C LYS A 17 -26.15 -53.50 18.11
N GLN A 18 -26.58 -53.40 16.85
CA GLN A 18 -27.94 -53.40 16.31
C GLN A 18 -28.94 -54.34 17.01
N GLY A 19 -30.19 -53.89 17.07
CA GLY A 19 -31.37 -54.70 17.31
C GLY A 19 -32.63 -54.04 16.77
N GLN A 20 -32.91 -54.23 15.48
CA GLN A 20 -34.25 -54.05 14.92
C GLN A 20 -35.17 -55.17 15.45
N SER A 21 -36.35 -54.81 15.94
CA SER A 21 -37.49 -55.73 15.95
C SER A 21 -38.77 -54.99 15.56
N SER A 22 -39.17 -55.19 14.32
CA SER A 22 -40.51 -54.95 13.81
C SER A 22 -41.48 -55.99 14.40
N GLY A 23 -42.49 -55.51 15.10
CA GLY A 23 -43.60 -56.31 15.60
C GLY A 23 -44.92 -55.70 15.14
N SER A 24 -45.50 -56.28 14.09
CA SER A 24 -46.85 -55.99 13.65
C SER A 24 -47.88 -56.57 14.62
N PHE A 25 -48.81 -55.75 15.11
CA PHE A 25 -50.14 -56.23 15.48
C PHE A 25 -51.19 -55.23 15.00
N ALA A 26 -52.02 -55.70 14.07
CA ALA A 26 -53.22 -55.04 13.63
C ALA A 26 -54.39 -55.45 14.54
N GLY A 27 -55.35 -54.55 14.71
CA GLY A 27 -56.75 -54.89 15.03
C GLY A 27 -57.31 -54.17 16.24
N GLY A 28 -58.25 -53.25 16.00
CA GLY A 28 -59.15 -52.74 17.03
C GLY A 28 -59.59 -51.31 16.83
N VAL A 29 -60.34 -51.04 15.75
CA VAL A 29 -61.16 -49.82 15.67
C VAL A 29 -62.37 -50.04 16.56
N GLU A 30 -62.44 -49.35 17.70
CA GLU A 30 -63.70 -49.09 18.39
C GLU A 30 -63.82 -47.60 18.72
N SER A 31 -64.95 -47.06 18.30
CA SER A 31 -65.38 -45.69 18.44
C SER A 31 -65.63 -45.33 19.91
N ALA A 32 -64.97 -44.27 20.39
CA ALA A 32 -65.40 -43.52 21.56
C ALA A 32 -65.20 -42.02 21.31
N ALA A 33 -65.98 -41.47 20.38
CA ALA A 33 -66.22 -40.04 20.32
C ALA A 33 -67.18 -39.70 21.46
N THR A 34 -66.65 -39.29 22.63
CA THR A 34 -67.28 -38.39 23.64
C THR A 34 -66.45 -38.22 24.93
N ASP A 35 -65.11 -38.23 24.89
CA ASP A 35 -64.28 -37.87 26.08
C ASP A 35 -63.02 -37.01 25.78
N GLY A 36 -62.86 -36.56 24.54
CA GLY A 36 -61.67 -35.84 24.08
C GLY A 36 -61.55 -34.37 24.53
N THR A 37 -62.60 -33.78 25.10
CA THR A 37 -62.61 -32.37 25.52
C THR A 37 -62.15 -32.18 26.97
N LYS A 38 -62.45 -33.10 27.90
CA LYS A 38 -62.02 -33.00 29.31
C LYS A 38 -60.54 -33.30 29.53
N SER A 39 -60.01 -34.35 28.90
CA SER A 39 -58.58 -34.72 28.95
C SER A 39 -57.66 -33.67 28.30
N ARG A 40 -58.12 -33.02 27.22
CA ARG A 40 -57.38 -31.92 26.58
C ARG A 40 -57.32 -30.66 27.45
N ASP A 41 -58.41 -30.31 28.13
CA ASP A 41 -58.44 -29.14 29.03
C ASP A 41 -57.59 -29.34 30.29
N GLU A 42 -57.56 -30.55 30.87
CA GLU A 42 -56.68 -30.88 32.01
C GLU A 42 -55.20 -30.82 31.62
N ASN A 43 -54.82 -31.38 30.47
CA ASN A 43 -53.44 -31.32 29.98
C ASN A 43 -53.02 -29.88 29.62
N ALA A 44 -53.92 -29.07 29.06
CA ALA A 44 -53.65 -27.66 28.77
C ALA A 44 -53.52 -26.78 30.04
N SER A 45 -54.24 -27.11 31.11
CA SER A 45 -54.11 -26.45 32.41
C SER A 45 -52.82 -26.85 33.12
N ARG A 46 -52.48 -28.15 33.08
CA ARG A 46 -51.22 -28.68 33.62
C ARG A 46 -50.00 -28.10 32.90
N LEU A 47 -50.03 -28.01 31.57
CA LEU A 47 -48.95 -27.40 30.79
C LEU A 47 -48.72 -25.93 31.14
N ARG A 48 -49.80 -25.15 31.28
CA ARG A 48 -49.72 -23.74 31.73
C ARG A 48 -49.11 -23.61 33.13
N SER A 49 -49.49 -24.51 34.04
CA SER A 49 -48.90 -24.54 35.39
C SER A 49 -47.41 -24.88 35.37
N LEU A 50 -47.00 -25.86 34.56
CA LEU A 50 -45.58 -26.23 34.43
C LEU A 50 -44.74 -25.11 33.82
N LEU A 51 -45.22 -24.46 32.75
CA LEU A 51 -44.55 -23.32 32.14
C LEU A 51 -44.36 -22.17 33.14
N SER A 52 -45.44 -21.78 33.84
CA SER A 52 -45.37 -20.69 34.83
C SER A 52 -44.44 -21.03 36.00
N ARG A 53 -44.45 -22.27 36.48
CA ARG A 53 -43.54 -22.71 37.56
C ARG A 53 -42.10 -22.83 37.10
N GLY A 54 -41.87 -23.26 35.86
CA GLY A 54 -40.55 -23.30 35.26
C GLY A 54 -39.96 -21.90 35.08
N GLU A 55 -40.75 -20.94 34.59
CA GLU A 55 -40.34 -19.53 34.49
C GLU A 55 -40.01 -18.94 35.86
N LEU A 56 -40.87 -19.14 36.86
CA LEU A 56 -40.62 -18.66 38.23
C LEU A 56 -39.38 -19.29 38.87
N ALA A 57 -39.13 -20.59 38.64
CA ALA A 57 -37.94 -21.27 39.14
C ALA A 57 -36.67 -20.73 38.47
N LEU A 58 -36.73 -20.47 37.16
CA LEU A 58 -35.62 -19.88 36.41
C LEU A 58 -35.33 -18.45 36.89
N ASP A 59 -36.35 -17.62 37.10
CA ASP A 59 -36.21 -16.25 37.61
C ASP A 59 -35.68 -16.23 39.07
N ALA A 60 -35.94 -17.29 39.84
CA ALA A 60 -35.39 -17.50 41.17
C ALA A 60 -33.99 -18.13 41.18
N ASN A 61 -33.41 -18.40 40.00
CA ASN A 61 -32.14 -19.10 39.81
C ASN A 61 -32.10 -20.53 40.42
N ASP A 62 -33.26 -21.19 40.54
CA ASP A 62 -33.41 -22.58 40.94
C ASP A 62 -33.40 -23.49 39.69
N LEU A 63 -32.19 -23.74 39.19
CA LEU A 63 -31.97 -24.45 37.92
C LEU A 63 -32.45 -25.91 37.96
N GLU A 64 -32.38 -26.57 39.11
CA GLU A 64 -32.83 -27.96 39.27
C GLU A 64 -34.36 -28.07 39.14
N ALA A 65 -35.08 -27.16 39.82
CA ALA A 65 -36.53 -27.09 39.69
C ALA A 65 -36.96 -26.64 38.29
N ALA A 66 -36.26 -25.68 37.69
CA ALA A 66 -36.55 -25.18 36.34
C ALA A 66 -36.35 -26.28 35.28
N ALA A 67 -35.25 -27.04 35.36
CA ALA A 67 -34.98 -28.18 34.48
C ALA A 67 -36.05 -29.27 34.61
N LYS A 68 -36.46 -29.59 35.84
CA LYS A 68 -37.53 -30.57 36.07
C LYS A 68 -38.86 -30.12 35.48
N PHE A 69 -39.29 -28.88 35.72
CA PHE A 69 -40.56 -28.37 35.17
C PHE A 69 -40.53 -28.24 33.64
N SER A 70 -39.38 -27.86 33.08
CA SER A 70 -39.17 -27.79 31.62
C SER A 70 -39.23 -29.19 30.97
N GLN A 71 -38.56 -30.19 31.57
CA GLN A 71 -38.59 -31.57 31.07
C GLN A 71 -39.99 -32.19 31.17
N ASP A 72 -40.69 -32.00 32.29
CA ASP A 72 -42.08 -32.44 32.45
C ASP A 72 -43.01 -31.78 31.42
N ALA A 73 -42.77 -30.51 31.07
CA ALA A 73 -43.52 -29.80 30.04
C ALA A 73 -43.20 -30.32 28.63
N LEU A 74 -41.93 -30.64 28.32
CA LEU A 74 -41.50 -31.22 27.04
C LEU A 74 -42.12 -32.60 26.81
N VAL A 75 -42.23 -33.44 27.84
CA VAL A 75 -42.90 -34.76 27.76
C VAL A 75 -44.39 -34.60 27.45
N LEU A 76 -45.04 -33.58 28.01
CA LEU A 76 -46.47 -33.34 27.82
C LEU A 76 -46.81 -32.75 26.44
N ASN A 77 -45.98 -31.86 25.90
CA ASN A 77 -46.16 -31.29 24.57
C ASN A 77 -44.83 -30.88 23.92
N PRO A 78 -44.12 -31.82 23.28
CA PRO A 78 -42.80 -31.56 22.70
C PRO A 78 -42.88 -30.68 21.45
N SER A 79 -44.06 -30.49 20.86
CA SER A 79 -44.30 -29.59 19.72
C SER A 79 -44.62 -28.14 20.13
N SER A 80 -44.76 -27.86 21.43
CA SER A 80 -45.07 -26.50 21.88
C SER A 80 -43.84 -25.61 21.87
N GLU A 81 -43.90 -24.54 21.07
CA GLU A 81 -42.86 -23.50 20.98
C GLU A 81 -42.51 -22.90 22.35
N LYS A 82 -43.50 -22.55 23.18
CA LYS A 82 -43.28 -22.00 24.54
C LYS A 82 -42.53 -22.96 25.45
N VAL A 83 -42.75 -24.27 25.26
CA VAL A 83 -42.09 -25.31 26.03
C VAL A 83 -40.65 -25.49 25.57
N ARG A 84 -40.40 -25.52 24.25
CA ARG A 84 -39.05 -25.54 23.69
C ARG A 84 -38.25 -24.30 24.10
N TRP A 85 -38.87 -23.12 24.06
CA TRP A 85 -38.24 -21.87 24.48
C TRP A 85 -37.88 -21.87 25.97
N LEU A 86 -38.75 -22.39 26.84
CA LEU A 86 -38.41 -22.57 28.26
C LEU A 86 -37.22 -23.53 28.42
N ALA A 87 -37.16 -24.61 27.64
CA ALA A 87 -36.04 -25.55 27.65
C ALA A 87 -34.72 -24.91 27.20
N VAL A 88 -34.75 -24.11 26.12
CA VAL A 88 -33.60 -23.30 25.68
C VAL A 88 -33.11 -22.40 26.81
N ARG A 89 -34.00 -21.62 27.43
CA ARG A 89 -33.62 -20.71 28.53
C ARG A 89 -33.01 -21.44 29.73
N VAL A 90 -33.50 -22.62 30.06
CA VAL A 90 -32.95 -23.46 31.14
C VAL A 90 -31.57 -24.01 30.77
N ALA A 91 -31.40 -24.50 29.54
CA ALA A 91 -30.11 -25.01 29.06
C ALA A 91 -29.03 -23.92 29.11
N VAL A 92 -29.36 -22.72 28.60
CA VAL A 92 -28.49 -21.54 28.63
C VAL A 92 -28.13 -21.14 30.07
N ALA A 93 -29.11 -21.06 30.96
CA ALA A 93 -28.87 -20.71 32.37
C ALA A 93 -28.05 -21.77 33.13
N SER A 94 -28.05 -23.02 32.64
CA SER A 94 -27.27 -24.12 33.19
C SER A 94 -25.85 -24.23 32.60
N GLY A 95 -25.51 -23.39 31.61
CA GLY A 95 -24.24 -23.45 30.89
C GLY A 95 -24.10 -24.64 29.93
N ASP A 96 -25.21 -25.32 29.61
CA ASP A 96 -25.23 -26.45 28.68
C ASP A 96 -25.48 -25.93 27.25
N HIS A 97 -24.42 -25.41 26.63
CA HIS A 97 -24.48 -24.81 25.30
C HIS A 97 -24.80 -25.83 24.20
N ALA A 98 -24.35 -27.07 24.35
CA ALA A 98 -24.65 -28.13 23.38
C ALA A 98 -26.15 -28.45 23.35
N ALA A 99 -26.78 -28.61 24.52
CA ALA A 99 -28.23 -28.79 24.59
C ALA A 99 -28.99 -27.53 24.12
N ALA A 100 -28.47 -26.34 24.39
CA ALA A 100 -29.08 -25.09 23.92
C ALA A 100 -29.09 -24.99 22.38
N ILE A 101 -28.00 -25.39 21.70
CA ILE A 101 -27.90 -25.43 20.24
C ILE A 101 -28.98 -26.36 19.65
N GLU A 102 -29.02 -27.62 20.08
CA GLU A 102 -29.99 -28.60 19.58
C GLU A 102 -31.45 -28.14 19.82
N LEU A 103 -31.72 -27.56 20.99
CA LEU A 103 -33.05 -27.06 21.33
C LEU A 103 -33.43 -25.82 20.50
N CYS A 104 -32.49 -24.92 20.21
CA CYS A 104 -32.73 -23.77 19.32
C CYS A 104 -33.00 -24.20 17.88
N GLU A 105 -32.22 -25.13 17.34
CA GLU A 105 -32.42 -25.68 15.98
C GLU A 105 -33.76 -26.39 15.84
N SER A 106 -34.28 -26.94 16.94
CA SER A 106 -35.61 -27.55 16.95
C SER A 106 -36.77 -26.55 16.85
N ILE A 107 -36.55 -25.24 17.06
CA ILE A 107 -37.60 -24.22 16.97
C ILE A 107 -37.79 -23.81 15.50
N ASP A 108 -39.03 -23.89 15.02
CA ASP A 108 -39.38 -23.44 13.67
C ASP A 108 -39.16 -21.93 13.55
N LEU A 109 -38.34 -21.52 12.58
CA LEU A 109 -37.90 -20.15 12.40
C LEU A 109 -39.05 -19.19 12.05
N ASP A 110 -40.16 -19.71 11.49
CA ASP A 110 -41.31 -18.88 11.07
C ASP A 110 -42.29 -18.58 12.22
N THR A 111 -41.94 -18.98 13.45
CA THR A 111 -42.73 -18.75 14.66
C THR A 111 -42.43 -17.41 15.35
N GLU A 112 -43.22 -17.06 16.38
CA GLU A 112 -43.04 -15.80 17.15
C GLU A 112 -41.67 -15.72 17.83
N ARG A 113 -41.11 -16.87 18.22
CA ARG A 113 -39.79 -17.04 18.84
C ARG A 113 -38.67 -17.40 17.88
N GLY A 114 -38.92 -17.53 16.58
CA GLY A 114 -37.88 -17.92 15.61
C GLY A 114 -36.67 -16.99 15.60
N LEU A 115 -36.90 -15.68 15.74
CA LEU A 115 -35.82 -14.69 15.86
C LEU A 115 -35.05 -14.82 17.20
N ASP A 116 -35.78 -14.94 18.31
CA ASP A 116 -35.18 -15.11 19.64
C ASP A 116 -34.32 -16.39 19.69
N ALA A 117 -34.77 -17.45 18.98
CA ALA A 117 -34.04 -18.70 18.82
C ALA A 117 -32.76 -18.54 17.99
N LEU A 118 -32.77 -17.79 16.89
CA LEU A 118 -31.57 -17.53 16.08
C LEU A 118 -30.52 -16.71 16.85
N GLU A 119 -30.94 -15.68 17.59
CA GLU A 119 -30.03 -14.87 18.40
C GLU A 119 -29.42 -15.71 19.54
N GLN A 120 -30.22 -16.54 20.19
CA GLN A 120 -29.74 -17.42 21.26
C GLN A 120 -28.88 -18.57 20.73
N LEU A 121 -29.19 -19.09 19.54
CA LEU A 121 -28.36 -20.08 18.84
C LEU A 121 -26.98 -19.48 18.56
N ALA A 122 -26.92 -18.28 17.97
CA ALA A 122 -25.68 -17.58 17.73
C ALA A 122 -24.86 -17.36 19.02
N GLU A 123 -25.49 -16.97 20.12
CA GLU A 123 -24.81 -16.86 21.43
C GLU A 123 -24.20 -18.19 21.87
N SER A 124 -24.97 -19.27 21.79
CA SER A 124 -24.51 -20.60 22.24
C SER A 124 -23.38 -21.15 21.36
N LEU A 125 -23.42 -20.86 20.06
CA LEU A 125 -22.36 -21.19 19.10
C LEU A 125 -21.07 -20.41 19.42
N LEU A 126 -21.14 -19.12 19.73
CA LEU A 126 -19.96 -18.34 20.13
C LEU A 126 -19.32 -18.86 21.43
N GLN A 127 -20.12 -19.21 22.44
CA GLN A 127 -19.60 -19.82 23.67
C GLN A 127 -18.93 -21.18 23.42
N SER A 128 -19.23 -21.81 22.29
CA SER A 128 -18.64 -23.07 21.82
C SER A 128 -17.53 -22.86 20.78
N ASN A 129 -17.07 -21.61 20.55
CA ASN A 129 -16.09 -21.22 19.52
C ASN A 129 -16.48 -21.57 18.07
N GLN A 130 -17.77 -21.73 17.80
CA GLN A 130 -18.33 -21.96 16.46
C GLN A 130 -18.70 -20.62 15.81
N ASN A 131 -17.68 -19.82 15.51
CA ASN A 131 -17.85 -18.45 14.98
C ASN A 131 -18.52 -18.42 13.61
N ALA A 132 -18.30 -19.45 12.79
CA ALA A 132 -18.78 -19.51 11.42
C ALA A 132 -20.31 -19.62 11.37
N GLU A 133 -20.82 -20.63 12.05
CA GLU A 133 -22.22 -20.93 12.20
C GLU A 133 -22.94 -19.80 12.94
N ALA A 134 -22.27 -19.17 13.92
CA ALA A 134 -22.81 -18.00 14.60
C ALA A 134 -23.03 -16.82 13.64
N ILE A 135 -22.09 -16.54 12.73
CA ILE A 135 -22.24 -15.48 11.72
C ILE A 135 -23.41 -15.77 10.78
N GLU A 136 -23.59 -17.02 10.36
CA GLU A 136 -24.73 -17.42 9.52
C GLU A 136 -26.06 -17.19 10.23
N CYS A 137 -26.16 -17.62 11.49
CA CYS A 137 -27.35 -17.41 12.32
C CYS A 137 -27.70 -15.92 12.47
N LEU A 138 -26.70 -15.08 12.76
CA LEU A 138 -26.90 -13.63 12.89
C LEU A 138 -27.25 -12.97 11.54
N SER A 139 -26.71 -13.48 10.44
CA SER A 139 -27.01 -13.00 9.08
C SER A 139 -28.45 -13.34 8.66
N GLU A 140 -28.94 -14.52 9.02
CA GLU A 140 -30.33 -14.93 8.83
C GLU A 140 -31.27 -14.09 9.70
N ALA A 141 -30.93 -13.89 10.98
CA ALA A 141 -31.66 -12.99 11.88
C ALA A 141 -31.76 -11.57 11.31
N MET A 142 -30.65 -11.06 10.75
CA MET A 142 -30.61 -9.74 10.10
C MET A 142 -31.51 -9.69 8.85
N THR A 143 -31.55 -10.77 8.07
CA THR A 143 -32.40 -10.86 6.88
C THR A 143 -33.89 -10.81 7.24
N ARG A 144 -34.30 -11.49 8.32
CA ARG A 144 -35.67 -11.42 8.86
C ARG A 144 -36.03 -10.03 9.38
N LEU A 145 -35.05 -9.33 9.95
CA LEU A 145 -35.23 -7.97 10.49
C LEU A 145 -35.10 -6.85 9.45
N ARG A 146 -34.80 -7.15 8.18
CA ARG A 146 -34.50 -6.17 7.12
C ARG A 146 -35.56 -5.07 6.94
N ASN A 147 -36.83 -5.40 7.15
CA ASN A 147 -37.98 -4.51 6.90
C ASN A 147 -38.60 -3.92 8.18
N VAL A 148 -37.93 -4.04 9.33
CA VAL A 148 -38.42 -3.52 10.61
C VAL A 148 -38.35 -1.98 10.61
N PRO A 149 -39.48 -1.25 10.77
CA PRO A 149 -39.46 0.20 10.79
C PRO A 149 -38.71 0.74 12.01
N GLU A 150 -38.04 1.89 11.87
CA GLU A 150 -37.28 2.52 12.96
C GLU A 150 -38.16 2.93 14.15
N ALA A 151 -39.43 3.25 13.88
CA ALA A 151 -40.42 3.57 14.90
C ALA A 151 -40.90 2.34 15.70
N SER A 152 -40.43 1.14 15.37
CA SER A 152 -40.78 -0.09 16.10
C SER A 152 -39.92 -0.25 17.35
N GLY A 153 -40.47 -0.90 18.38
CA GLY A 153 -39.72 -1.25 19.60
C GLY A 153 -38.59 -2.27 19.37
N ARG A 154 -38.45 -2.82 18.16
CA ARG A 154 -37.39 -3.79 17.78
C ARG A 154 -36.22 -3.14 17.05
N PHE A 155 -36.26 -1.84 16.74
CA PHE A 155 -35.16 -1.18 16.01
C PHE A 155 -33.83 -1.16 16.80
N SER A 156 -33.89 -1.06 18.13
CA SER A 156 -32.70 -1.21 18.98
C SER A 156 -32.05 -2.58 18.83
N GLN A 157 -32.83 -3.64 18.65
CA GLN A 157 -32.33 -5.00 18.41
C GLN A 157 -31.59 -5.08 17.08
N VAL A 158 -32.11 -4.43 16.03
CA VAL A 158 -31.42 -4.34 14.72
C VAL A 158 -30.05 -3.68 14.85
N ILE A 159 -29.96 -2.59 15.62
CA ILE A 159 -28.69 -1.89 15.85
C ILE A 159 -27.69 -2.81 16.54
N GLU A 160 -28.06 -3.44 17.66
CA GLU A 160 -27.18 -4.34 18.41
C GLU A 160 -26.75 -5.55 17.57
N LEU A 161 -27.67 -6.12 16.78
CA LEU A 161 -27.36 -7.23 15.89
C LEU A 161 -26.35 -6.83 14.81
N ARG A 162 -26.45 -5.62 14.23
CA ARG A 162 -25.47 -5.11 13.26
C ARG A 162 -24.08 -4.95 13.87
N ARG A 163 -23.98 -4.41 15.09
CA ARG A 163 -22.71 -4.24 15.79
C ARG A 163 -22.04 -5.59 16.05
N ARG A 164 -22.82 -6.54 16.59
CA ARG A 164 -22.34 -7.89 16.87
C ARG A 164 -21.88 -8.61 15.61
N LEU A 165 -22.68 -8.54 14.54
CA LEU A 165 -22.32 -9.13 13.26
C LEU A 165 -21.06 -8.48 12.67
N SER A 166 -20.95 -7.14 12.69
CA SER A 166 -19.77 -6.41 12.24
C SER A 166 -18.50 -6.83 13.00
N PHE A 167 -18.59 -6.94 14.33
CA PHE A 167 -17.49 -7.38 15.18
C PHE A 167 -17.01 -8.79 14.80
N LEU A 168 -17.93 -9.76 14.67
CA LEU A 168 -17.58 -11.14 14.33
C LEU A 168 -17.04 -11.29 12.90
N LEU A 169 -17.59 -10.54 11.95
CA LEU A 169 -17.06 -10.50 10.59
C LEU A 169 -15.61 -9.97 10.56
N ASN A 170 -15.32 -8.91 11.31
CA ASN A 170 -13.96 -8.38 11.45
C ASN A 170 -12.99 -9.39 12.10
N GLN A 171 -13.46 -10.15 13.09
CA GLN A 171 -12.69 -11.24 13.69
C GLN A 171 -12.29 -12.27 12.63
N GLN A 172 -13.20 -12.62 11.72
CA GLN A 172 -12.93 -13.59 10.65
C GLN A 172 -12.27 -12.97 9.40
N GLY A 173 -11.73 -11.73 9.48
CA GLY A 173 -11.10 -11.05 8.35
C GLY A 173 -12.05 -10.64 7.21
N ARG A 174 -13.37 -10.74 7.43
CA ARG A 174 -14.47 -10.41 6.48
C ARG A 174 -14.81 -8.91 6.53
N CYS A 175 -13.80 -8.06 6.37
CA CYS A 175 -13.88 -6.61 6.57
C CYS A 175 -14.90 -5.92 5.66
N GLU A 176 -15.02 -6.34 4.39
CA GLU A 176 -16.02 -5.75 3.48
C GLU A 176 -17.45 -5.96 3.94
N GLU A 177 -17.74 -7.14 4.49
CA GLU A 177 -19.06 -7.46 5.02
C GLU A 177 -19.32 -6.72 6.33
N ALA A 178 -18.29 -6.61 7.17
CA ALA A 178 -18.33 -5.82 8.39
C ALA A 178 -18.61 -4.33 8.09
N ALA A 179 -17.94 -3.77 7.07
CA ALA A 179 -18.12 -2.39 6.62
C ALA A 179 -19.55 -2.12 6.14
N ARG A 180 -20.20 -3.08 5.46
CA ARG A 180 -21.63 -2.94 5.07
C ARG A 180 -22.55 -2.83 6.29
N GLN A 181 -22.24 -3.52 7.39
CA GLN A 181 -23.03 -3.37 8.62
C GLN A 181 -22.82 -1.99 9.25
N VAL A 182 -21.58 -1.49 9.23
CA VAL A 182 -21.24 -0.16 9.74
C VAL A 182 -21.84 0.95 8.88
N ASP A 183 -21.85 0.81 7.55
CA ASP A 183 -22.54 1.73 6.64
C ASP A 183 -24.00 1.91 7.05
N ALA A 184 -24.70 0.81 7.37
CA ALA A 184 -26.08 0.88 7.83
C ALA A 184 -26.22 1.59 9.20
N LEU A 185 -25.24 1.45 10.10
CA LEU A 185 -25.19 2.19 11.37
C LEU A 185 -24.94 3.69 11.16
N VAL A 186 -24.07 4.06 10.21
CA VAL A 186 -23.80 5.45 9.83
C VAL A 186 -25.03 6.08 9.16
N GLN A 187 -25.70 5.34 8.28
CA GLN A 187 -26.96 5.76 7.62
C GLN A 187 -28.09 5.95 8.63
N THR A 188 -28.13 5.17 9.72
CA THR A 188 -29.12 5.39 10.80
C THR A 188 -28.67 6.48 11.78
N GLY A 189 -27.38 6.80 11.81
CA GLY A 189 -26.83 7.87 12.65
C GLY A 189 -26.44 7.45 14.04
N VAL A 190 -26.34 6.14 14.29
CA VAL A 190 -26.10 5.54 15.60
C VAL A 190 -24.73 4.86 15.67
N ALA A 191 -23.94 4.91 14.59
CA ALA A 191 -22.55 4.46 14.62
C ALA A 191 -21.76 5.15 15.73
N THR A 192 -20.82 4.41 16.30
CA THR A 192 -19.83 4.89 17.26
C THR A 192 -18.66 5.59 16.53
N PHE A 193 -17.77 6.19 17.31
CA PHE A 193 -16.55 6.80 16.78
C PHE A 193 -15.67 5.75 16.10
N GLU A 194 -15.44 4.62 16.76
CA GLU A 194 -14.59 3.52 16.28
C GLU A 194 -15.18 2.87 15.02
N GLU A 195 -16.50 2.65 15.01
CA GLU A 195 -17.21 2.18 13.82
C GLU A 195 -17.04 3.16 12.65
N THR A 196 -17.19 4.46 12.89
CA THR A 196 -17.00 5.47 11.83
C THR A 196 -15.56 5.49 11.31
N CYS A 197 -14.57 5.37 12.19
CA CYS A 197 -13.17 5.28 11.81
C CYS A 197 -12.90 4.06 10.92
N SER A 198 -13.54 2.92 11.20
CA SER A 198 -13.37 1.69 10.39
C SER A 198 -13.82 1.82 8.93
N LEU A 199 -14.63 2.84 8.60
CA LEU A 199 -15.00 3.09 7.21
C LEU A 199 -13.94 3.87 6.43
N ILE A 200 -12.99 4.55 7.07
CA ILE A 200 -11.95 5.30 6.34
C ILE A 200 -11.16 4.35 5.43
N ARG A 201 -10.76 3.18 5.95
CA ARG A 201 -10.16 2.07 5.20
C ARG A 201 -10.97 0.79 5.39
N ARG A 202 -11.85 0.48 4.41
CA ARG A 202 -12.84 -0.61 4.51
C ARG A 202 -12.24 -2.03 4.46
N ASN A 203 -10.98 -2.15 4.06
CA ASN A 203 -10.25 -3.41 4.02
C ASN A 203 -9.36 -3.64 5.24
N GLU A 204 -9.42 -2.81 6.27
CA GLU A 204 -8.66 -3.04 7.51
C GLU A 204 -9.48 -3.80 8.54
N SER A 205 -8.80 -4.51 9.43
CA SER A 205 -9.40 -4.80 10.74
C SER A 205 -9.58 -3.46 11.45
N ALA A 206 -10.82 -3.10 11.79
CA ALA A 206 -11.19 -1.85 12.51
C ALA A 206 -10.08 -1.35 13.46
N PRO A 207 -9.82 -0.03 13.57
CA PRO A 207 -8.56 0.52 14.08
C PRO A 207 -8.16 -0.06 15.45
N VAL A 208 -7.38 -1.14 15.45
CA VAL A 208 -6.77 -1.72 16.64
C VAL A 208 -5.32 -1.25 16.64
N MET A 209 -4.95 -0.46 17.65
CA MET A 209 -3.58 0.02 17.84
C MET A 209 -2.58 -1.15 17.98
N ASP A 210 -3.01 -2.24 18.61
CA ASP A 210 -2.19 -3.42 18.86
C ASP A 210 -2.55 -4.60 17.94
N ALA A 211 -1.54 -5.42 17.61
CA ALA A 211 -1.75 -6.66 16.86
C ALA A 211 -2.72 -7.61 17.60
N PRO A 212 -3.76 -8.14 16.92
CA PRO A 212 -4.65 -9.14 17.50
C PRO A 212 -3.88 -10.43 17.83
N LYS A 213 -4.10 -11.00 19.02
CA LYS A 213 -3.31 -12.13 19.53
C LYS A 213 -3.85 -13.53 19.22
N GLU A 214 -5.10 -13.66 18.77
CA GLU A 214 -5.83 -14.94 18.80
C GLU A 214 -6.53 -15.35 17.50
N ASP A 215 -6.67 -14.45 16.52
CA ASP A 215 -7.51 -14.71 15.33
C ASP A 215 -6.72 -14.48 14.03
N ALA A 216 -6.27 -15.57 13.40
CA ALA A 216 -5.30 -15.52 12.31
C ALA A 216 -5.78 -14.70 11.09
N PRO A 217 -7.02 -14.82 10.57
CA PRO A 217 -7.52 -13.93 9.53
C PRO A 217 -7.50 -12.43 9.89
N LYS A 218 -7.92 -12.06 11.11
CA LYS A 218 -7.86 -10.65 11.56
C LYS A 218 -6.42 -10.17 11.71
N THR A 219 -5.56 -10.99 12.30
CA THR A 219 -4.14 -10.65 12.50
C THR A 219 -3.44 -10.49 11.16
N ALA A 220 -3.67 -11.38 10.19
CA ALA A 220 -3.17 -11.23 8.83
C ALA A 220 -3.66 -9.92 8.19
N ARG A 221 -4.93 -9.55 8.40
CA ARG A 221 -5.46 -8.29 7.88
C ARG A 221 -4.82 -7.05 8.52
N TRP A 222 -4.51 -7.13 9.81
CA TRP A 222 -3.78 -6.09 10.53
C TRP A 222 -2.36 -5.91 9.98
N PHE A 223 -1.64 -7.00 9.69
CA PHE A 223 -0.32 -6.91 9.06
C PHE A 223 -0.40 -6.40 7.61
N PHE A 224 -1.42 -6.82 6.85
CA PHE A 224 -1.69 -6.29 5.52
C PHE A 224 -1.86 -4.77 5.53
N SER A 225 -2.59 -4.22 6.50
CA SER A 225 -2.84 -2.77 6.56
C SER A 225 -1.59 -1.93 6.84
N ARG A 226 -0.55 -2.55 7.41
CA ARG A 226 0.78 -1.98 7.66
C ARG A 226 1.78 -2.21 6.52
N GLY A 227 1.37 -2.89 5.45
CA GLY A 227 2.25 -3.25 4.34
C GLY A 227 3.23 -4.38 4.68
N GLU A 228 2.98 -5.15 5.75
CA GLU A 228 3.82 -6.29 6.16
C GLU A 228 3.31 -7.57 5.50
N PHE A 229 3.35 -7.62 4.16
CA PHE A 229 2.66 -8.64 3.36
C PHE A 229 3.20 -10.06 3.59
N SER A 230 4.52 -10.25 3.66
CA SER A 230 5.14 -11.57 3.90
C SER A 230 4.70 -12.15 5.25
N HIS A 231 4.60 -11.31 6.28
CA HIS A 231 4.15 -11.72 7.61
C HIS A 231 2.66 -12.06 7.62
N ALA A 232 1.83 -11.24 6.96
CA ALA A 232 0.40 -11.51 6.79
C ALA A 232 0.15 -12.85 6.06
N LEU A 233 0.90 -13.12 4.99
CA LEU A 233 0.78 -14.37 4.23
C LEU A 233 1.15 -15.59 5.06
N ALA A 234 2.25 -15.51 5.83
CA ALA A 234 2.68 -16.59 6.71
C ALA A 234 1.61 -16.95 7.76
N ILE A 235 0.93 -15.95 8.32
CA ILE A 235 -0.18 -16.15 9.28
C ILE A 235 -1.36 -16.87 8.62
N LEU A 236 -1.77 -16.45 7.41
CA LEU A 236 -2.88 -17.10 6.70
C LEU A 236 -2.56 -18.55 6.33
N GLN A 237 -1.34 -18.82 5.84
CA GLN A 237 -0.93 -20.17 5.46
C GLN A 237 -0.94 -21.13 6.67
N GLN A 238 -0.47 -20.67 7.83
CA GLN A 238 -0.54 -21.46 9.07
C GLN A 238 -1.98 -21.81 9.44
N HIS A 239 -2.91 -20.86 9.31
CA HIS A 239 -4.32 -21.09 9.58
C HIS A 239 -4.96 -22.09 8.60
N GLU A 240 -4.68 -21.95 7.30
CA GLU A 240 -5.22 -22.83 6.25
C GLU A 240 -4.78 -24.29 6.41
N THR A 241 -3.56 -24.56 6.90
CA THR A 241 -3.12 -25.94 7.16
C THR A 241 -3.89 -26.66 8.27
N VAL A 242 -4.60 -25.91 9.12
CA VAL A 242 -5.38 -26.45 10.25
C VAL A 242 -6.87 -26.59 9.88
N ALA A 243 -7.37 -25.79 8.95
CA ALA A 243 -8.76 -25.82 8.47
C ALA A 243 -8.93 -26.85 7.33
N ASN A 244 -9.58 -27.97 7.60
CA ASN A 244 -9.69 -29.11 6.67
C ASN A 244 -10.86 -29.03 5.65
N ASP A 245 -11.54 -27.90 5.47
CA ASP A 245 -12.70 -27.79 4.57
C ASP A 245 -12.66 -26.55 3.65
N ILE A 246 -12.91 -26.77 2.36
CA ILE A 246 -12.88 -25.75 1.29
C ILE A 246 -14.32 -25.33 0.96
N ASP A 247 -15.04 -24.79 1.94
CA ASP A 247 -16.37 -24.22 1.73
C ASP A 247 -16.37 -22.68 1.79
N ALA A 248 -17.49 -22.06 1.36
CA ALA A 248 -17.70 -20.61 1.16
C ALA A 248 -17.28 -19.70 2.33
N PHE A 249 -17.08 -20.28 3.52
CA PHE A 249 -16.55 -19.62 4.72
C PHE A 249 -15.13 -19.05 4.54
N HIS A 250 -14.34 -19.58 3.60
CA HIS A 250 -12.95 -19.18 3.36
C HIS A 250 -12.75 -18.14 2.24
N ALA A 251 -13.82 -17.56 1.66
CA ALA A 251 -13.70 -16.67 0.51
C ALA A 251 -12.87 -15.40 0.79
N ALA A 252 -13.04 -14.76 1.96
CA ALA A 252 -12.31 -13.54 2.32
C ALA A 252 -10.83 -13.79 2.64
N PRO A 253 -10.46 -14.78 3.49
CA PRO A 253 -9.07 -15.18 3.64
C PRO A 253 -8.42 -15.60 2.30
N PHE A 254 -9.15 -16.33 1.46
CA PHE A 254 -8.66 -16.73 0.14
C PHE A 254 -8.39 -15.53 -0.78
N ALA A 255 -9.32 -14.57 -0.85
CA ALA A 255 -9.13 -13.37 -1.67
C ALA A 255 -7.97 -12.52 -1.15
N LEU A 256 -7.84 -12.36 0.17
CA LEU A 256 -6.69 -11.70 0.81
C LEU A 256 -5.38 -12.41 0.48
N ARG A 257 -5.34 -13.76 0.50
CA ARG A 257 -4.16 -14.53 0.12
C ARG A 257 -3.73 -14.18 -1.31
N GLY A 258 -4.67 -14.15 -2.26
CA GLY A 258 -4.38 -13.72 -3.63
C GLY A 258 -3.80 -12.31 -3.69
N ARG A 259 -4.38 -11.38 -2.94
CA ARG A 259 -3.88 -10.00 -2.86
C ARG A 259 -2.47 -9.95 -2.29
N LEU A 260 -2.18 -10.69 -1.23
CA LEU A 260 -0.85 -10.78 -0.64
C LEU A 260 0.18 -11.36 -1.61
N LEU A 261 -0.15 -12.45 -2.30
CA LEU A 261 0.73 -13.05 -3.31
C LEU A 261 1.04 -12.08 -4.45
N ALA A 262 0.03 -11.33 -4.91
CA ALA A 262 0.21 -10.32 -5.95
C ALA A 262 1.04 -9.11 -5.47
N GLU A 263 0.83 -8.64 -4.22
CA GLU A 263 1.68 -7.57 -3.65
C GLU A 263 3.12 -8.04 -3.41
N LEU A 264 3.33 -9.35 -3.20
CA LEU A 264 4.64 -9.99 -3.08
C LEU A 264 5.27 -10.38 -4.43
N GLN A 265 4.61 -10.07 -5.55
CA GLN A 265 5.10 -10.36 -6.90
C GLN A 265 5.39 -11.85 -7.16
N ASP A 266 4.68 -12.75 -6.45
CA ASP A 266 4.77 -14.19 -6.66
C ASP A 266 3.80 -14.65 -7.76
N ASP A 267 4.17 -14.39 -9.01
CA ASP A 267 3.36 -14.72 -10.19
C ASP A 267 2.96 -16.20 -10.24
N GLN A 268 3.86 -17.09 -9.82
CA GLN A 268 3.61 -18.52 -9.87
C GLN A 268 2.50 -18.90 -8.89
N ALA A 269 2.57 -18.42 -7.67
CA ALA A 269 1.54 -18.66 -6.66
C ALA A 269 0.22 -17.96 -7.02
N VAL A 270 0.25 -16.76 -7.61
CA VAL A 270 -0.96 -16.07 -8.09
C VAL A 270 -1.67 -16.90 -9.17
N ARG A 271 -0.93 -17.49 -10.12
CA ARG A 271 -1.54 -18.38 -11.14
C ARG A 271 -2.23 -19.60 -10.53
N GLN A 272 -1.58 -20.24 -9.54
CA GLN A 272 -2.19 -21.36 -8.82
C GLN A 272 -3.44 -20.91 -8.06
N TRP A 273 -3.35 -19.78 -7.35
CA TRP A 273 -4.46 -19.19 -6.63
C TRP A 273 -5.64 -18.85 -7.56
N LEU A 274 -5.41 -18.28 -8.73
CA LEU A 274 -6.46 -17.99 -9.72
C LEU A 274 -7.18 -19.26 -10.19
N ALA A 275 -6.47 -20.38 -10.31
CA ALA A 275 -7.05 -21.66 -10.72
C ALA A 275 -8.00 -22.24 -9.65
N ASP A 276 -7.77 -21.95 -8.37
CA ASP A 276 -8.56 -22.40 -7.23
C ASP A 276 -9.71 -21.44 -6.87
N ALA A 277 -9.87 -20.34 -7.61
CA ALA A 277 -10.82 -19.29 -7.25
C ALA A 277 -12.29 -19.73 -7.35
N THR A 278 -13.03 -19.51 -6.27
CA THR A 278 -14.47 -19.80 -6.16
C THR A 278 -15.32 -18.58 -6.51
N GLU A 279 -16.59 -18.77 -6.89
CA GLU A 279 -17.50 -17.65 -7.18
C GLU A 279 -17.67 -16.67 -5.99
N PRO A 280 -17.78 -17.11 -4.72
CA PRO A 280 -17.79 -16.19 -3.58
C PRO A 280 -16.53 -15.32 -3.46
N ALA A 281 -15.35 -15.83 -3.82
CA ALA A 281 -14.12 -15.04 -3.81
C ALA A 281 -14.14 -13.92 -4.87
N LYS A 282 -14.76 -14.18 -6.03
CA LYS A 282 -14.91 -13.20 -7.13
C LYS A 282 -15.87 -12.05 -6.78
N GLU A 283 -16.62 -12.15 -5.68
CA GLU A 283 -17.44 -11.06 -5.18
C GLU A 283 -16.69 -10.06 -4.29
N LEU A 284 -15.42 -10.33 -3.97
CA LEU A 284 -14.60 -9.51 -3.07
C LEU A 284 -13.61 -8.62 -3.84
N SER A 285 -13.30 -7.45 -3.29
CA SER A 285 -12.39 -6.49 -3.92
C SER A 285 -10.96 -7.00 -4.02
N ASP A 286 -10.48 -7.71 -2.99
CA ASP A 286 -9.11 -8.24 -2.93
C ASP A 286 -8.82 -9.19 -4.10
N TYR A 287 -9.80 -10.02 -4.53
CA TYR A 287 -9.65 -10.90 -5.68
C TYR A 287 -9.38 -10.10 -6.96
N TRP A 288 -10.20 -9.07 -7.19
CA TRP A 288 -10.11 -8.24 -8.38
C TRP A 288 -8.84 -7.40 -8.40
N ALA A 289 -8.40 -6.92 -7.24
CA ALA A 289 -7.15 -6.19 -7.15
C ALA A 289 -5.95 -7.10 -7.39
N ALA A 290 -5.94 -8.31 -6.83
CA ALA A 290 -4.89 -9.31 -7.11
C ALA A 290 -4.80 -9.64 -8.61
N LEU A 291 -5.96 -9.90 -9.24
CA LEU A 291 -6.04 -10.13 -10.68
C LEU A 291 -5.55 -8.91 -11.49
N GLY A 292 -5.92 -7.70 -11.07
CA GLY A 292 -5.48 -6.46 -11.70
C GLY A 292 -3.96 -6.27 -11.63
N ILE A 293 -3.35 -6.48 -10.46
CA ILE A 293 -1.90 -6.43 -10.27
C ILE A 293 -1.20 -7.42 -11.19
N PHE A 294 -1.64 -8.68 -11.18
CA PHE A 294 -1.04 -9.72 -12.01
C PHE A 294 -1.19 -9.45 -13.52
N LEU A 295 -2.35 -8.95 -13.97
CA LEU A 295 -2.57 -8.60 -15.39
C LEU A 295 -1.75 -7.38 -15.84
N PHE A 296 -1.35 -6.51 -14.91
CA PHE A 296 -0.47 -5.39 -15.21
C PHE A 296 0.89 -5.89 -15.70
N ASP A 297 1.48 -6.85 -14.98
CA ASP A 297 2.79 -7.43 -15.34
C ASP A 297 2.74 -8.25 -16.63
N GLN A 298 1.55 -8.78 -16.99
CA GLN A 298 1.31 -9.40 -18.31
C GLN A 298 0.99 -8.39 -19.42
N GLN A 299 1.13 -7.08 -19.16
CA GLN A 299 0.84 -5.97 -20.08
C GLN A 299 -0.59 -5.98 -20.67
N SER A 300 -1.52 -6.65 -20.00
CA SER A 300 -2.91 -6.78 -20.45
C SER A 300 -3.72 -5.58 -19.93
N TYR A 301 -3.41 -4.37 -20.40
CA TYR A 301 -3.88 -3.12 -19.79
C TYR A 301 -5.40 -2.95 -19.77
N GLU A 302 -6.14 -3.38 -20.80
CA GLU A 302 -7.61 -3.33 -20.76
C GLU A 302 -8.18 -4.28 -19.69
N ALA A 303 -7.68 -5.51 -19.63
CA ALA A 303 -8.07 -6.51 -18.64
C ALA A 303 -7.69 -6.08 -17.21
N CYS A 304 -6.52 -5.46 -17.06
CA CYS A 304 -6.06 -4.84 -15.83
C CYS A 304 -7.00 -3.70 -15.39
N ALA A 305 -7.35 -2.78 -16.30
CA ALA A 305 -8.29 -1.69 -16.02
C ALA A 305 -9.66 -2.22 -15.60
N ARG A 306 -10.19 -3.24 -16.30
CA ARG A 306 -11.42 -3.95 -15.91
C ARG A 306 -11.32 -4.45 -14.48
N ALA A 307 -10.26 -5.18 -14.15
CA ALA A 307 -10.09 -5.81 -12.85
C ALA A 307 -9.95 -4.78 -11.72
N LEU A 308 -9.10 -3.75 -11.90
CA LEU A 308 -8.94 -2.70 -10.89
C LEU A 308 -10.21 -1.87 -10.69
N LEU A 309 -10.98 -1.61 -11.75
CA LEU A 309 -12.30 -0.97 -11.63
C LEU A 309 -13.31 -1.85 -10.88
N GLU A 310 -13.29 -3.18 -11.06
CA GLU A 310 -14.11 -4.13 -10.28
C GLU A 310 -13.71 -4.12 -8.79
N ALA A 311 -12.41 -3.97 -8.49
CA ALA A 311 -11.91 -3.82 -7.13
C ALA A 311 -12.41 -2.51 -6.48
N VAL A 312 -12.23 -1.37 -7.15
CA VAL A 312 -12.67 -0.05 -6.68
C VAL A 312 -14.20 0.02 -6.54
N ARG A 313 -14.95 -0.63 -7.43
CA ARG A 313 -16.42 -0.70 -7.33
C ARG A 313 -16.87 -1.39 -6.05
N ARG A 314 -16.15 -2.40 -5.57
CA ARG A 314 -16.50 -3.14 -4.35
C ARG A 314 -15.98 -2.43 -3.11
N ASN A 315 -14.76 -1.90 -3.21
CA ASN A 315 -14.13 -1.14 -2.17
C ASN A 315 -13.75 0.27 -2.67
N PRO A 316 -14.61 1.27 -2.46
CA PRO A 316 -14.37 2.64 -2.93
C PRO A 316 -13.26 3.38 -2.16
N THR A 317 -12.68 2.72 -1.14
CA THR A 317 -11.57 3.21 -0.31
C THR A 317 -10.23 2.55 -0.62
N ASP A 318 -10.16 1.63 -1.61
CA ASP A 318 -8.88 1.05 -2.01
C ASP A 318 -8.02 2.07 -2.76
N ARG A 319 -7.19 2.77 -1.99
CA ARG A 319 -6.23 3.76 -2.48
C ARG A 319 -5.25 3.16 -3.49
N SER A 320 -4.70 1.99 -3.18
CA SER A 320 -3.68 1.33 -4.03
C SER A 320 -4.25 0.92 -5.38
N SER A 321 -5.48 0.41 -5.43
CA SER A 321 -6.16 0.12 -6.70
C SER A 321 -6.44 1.39 -7.50
N CYS A 322 -6.78 2.52 -6.84
CA CYS A 322 -6.91 3.81 -7.53
C CYS A 322 -5.59 4.28 -8.15
N GLN A 323 -4.48 4.15 -7.42
CA GLN A 323 -3.15 4.55 -7.91
C GLN A 323 -2.70 3.69 -9.10
N ARG A 324 -2.84 2.37 -9.00
CA ARG A 324 -2.53 1.44 -10.11
C ARG A 324 -3.44 1.67 -11.31
N LEU A 325 -4.72 1.95 -11.09
CA LEU A 325 -5.66 2.24 -12.18
C LEU A 325 -5.28 3.53 -12.92
N ALA A 326 -4.81 4.56 -12.22
CA ALA A 326 -4.29 5.76 -12.90
C ALA A 326 -3.13 5.42 -13.84
N LYS A 327 -2.16 4.61 -13.39
CA LYS A 327 -1.04 4.13 -14.23
C LYS A 327 -1.52 3.40 -15.48
N VAL A 328 -2.48 2.48 -15.31
CA VAL A 328 -3.05 1.70 -16.42
C VAL A 328 -3.81 2.59 -17.41
N LEU A 329 -4.58 3.56 -16.90
CA LEU A 329 -5.32 4.48 -17.76
C LEU A 329 -4.41 5.37 -18.58
N ASP A 330 -3.24 5.76 -18.06
CA ASP A 330 -2.23 6.46 -18.85
C ASP A 330 -1.61 5.59 -19.93
N ALA A 331 -1.31 4.32 -19.63
CA ALA A 331 -0.89 3.35 -20.64
C ALA A 331 -1.94 3.17 -21.76
N LEU A 332 -3.23 3.30 -21.42
CA LEU A 332 -4.35 3.29 -22.36
C LEU A 332 -4.64 4.66 -23.00
N ASN A 333 -3.78 5.67 -22.81
CA ASN A 333 -3.94 7.04 -23.29
C ASN A 333 -5.22 7.76 -22.80
N GLN A 334 -5.76 7.40 -21.63
CA GLN A 334 -6.91 8.03 -20.99
C GLN A 334 -6.50 9.03 -19.90
N ARG A 335 -5.65 10.00 -20.26
CA ARG A 335 -4.99 10.94 -19.33
C ARG A 335 -5.92 11.68 -18.38
N ASP A 336 -7.06 12.18 -18.88
CA ASP A 336 -8.04 12.88 -18.04
C ASP A 336 -8.64 11.99 -16.95
N SER A 337 -8.84 10.70 -17.26
CA SER A 337 -9.35 9.73 -16.28
C SER A 337 -8.26 9.32 -15.30
N ALA A 338 -7.02 9.12 -15.79
CA ALA A 338 -5.87 8.84 -14.94
C ALA A 338 -5.66 9.94 -13.89
N GLU A 339 -5.68 11.21 -14.29
CA GLU A 339 -5.57 12.36 -13.37
C GLU A 339 -6.67 12.39 -12.31
N GLN A 340 -7.91 12.06 -12.68
CA GLN A 340 -9.00 12.00 -11.71
C GLN A 340 -8.80 10.87 -10.68
N PHE A 341 -8.31 9.70 -11.10
CA PHE A 341 -7.98 8.61 -10.18
C PHE A 341 -6.78 8.95 -9.29
N ARG A 342 -5.74 9.61 -9.81
CA ARG A 342 -4.63 10.16 -8.99
C ARG A 342 -5.16 11.11 -7.93
N TYR A 343 -5.97 12.09 -8.34
CA TYR A 343 -6.57 13.06 -7.41
C TYR A 343 -7.41 12.38 -6.34
N ARG A 344 -8.22 11.38 -6.71
CA ARG A 344 -9.00 10.58 -5.76
C ARG A 344 -8.11 9.83 -4.78
N ALA A 345 -7.05 9.18 -5.25
CA ALA A 345 -6.10 8.48 -4.39
C ALA A 345 -5.44 9.43 -3.38
N ILE A 346 -5.10 10.66 -3.79
CA ILE A 346 -4.59 11.71 -2.89
C ILE A 346 -5.63 12.07 -1.82
N GLN A 347 -6.92 12.20 -2.18
CA GLN A 347 -7.96 12.48 -1.17
C GLN A 347 -8.15 11.31 -0.19
N LEU A 348 -8.02 10.07 -0.67
CA LEU A 348 -8.03 8.89 0.21
C LEU A 348 -6.83 8.93 1.16
N ALA A 349 -5.61 9.13 0.65
CA ALA A 349 -4.39 9.25 1.47
C ALA A 349 -4.52 10.32 2.56
N LYS A 350 -4.98 11.52 2.20
CA LYS A 350 -5.20 12.62 3.15
C LYS A 350 -6.22 12.28 4.23
N SER A 351 -7.26 11.51 3.90
CA SER A 351 -8.22 11.06 4.90
C SER A 351 -7.63 10.00 5.83
N GLU A 352 -6.71 9.15 5.34
CA GLU A 352 -6.00 8.17 6.16
C GLU A 352 -4.99 8.84 7.11
N GLU A 353 -4.21 9.79 6.62
CA GLU A 353 -3.30 10.62 7.42
C GLU A 353 -4.05 11.39 8.51
N LEU A 354 -5.13 12.07 8.13
CA LEU A 354 -5.96 12.80 9.10
C LEU A 354 -6.61 11.87 10.14
N LEU A 355 -6.91 10.62 9.78
CA LEU A 355 -7.40 9.65 10.76
C LEU A 355 -6.34 9.38 11.83
N ALA A 356 -5.06 9.27 11.47
CA ALA A 356 -3.99 9.11 12.46
C ALA A 356 -3.95 10.29 13.44
N ASP A 357 -3.99 11.53 12.92
CA ASP A 357 -4.06 12.75 13.75
C ASP A 357 -5.29 12.78 14.67
N ILE A 358 -6.43 12.31 14.17
CA ILE A 358 -7.69 12.20 14.93
C ILE A 358 -7.57 11.14 16.03
N LEU A 359 -6.90 10.01 15.78
CA LEU A 359 -6.72 8.97 16.78
C LEU A 359 -5.80 9.43 17.90
N ASP A 360 -4.80 10.25 17.59
CA ASP A 360 -3.93 10.90 18.58
C ASP A 360 -4.67 12.00 19.38
N ASN A 361 -5.58 12.73 18.71
CA ASN A 361 -6.33 13.85 19.30
C ASN A 361 -7.86 13.71 19.13
N PRO A 362 -8.50 12.69 19.72
CA PRO A 362 -9.90 12.32 19.39
C PRO A 362 -10.94 13.33 19.89
N SER A 363 -10.54 14.29 20.73
CA SER A 363 -11.44 15.35 21.22
C SER A 363 -11.46 16.59 20.32
N ASP A 364 -10.56 16.70 19.34
CA ASP A 364 -10.48 17.90 18.50
C ASP A 364 -11.63 17.96 17.47
N PRO A 365 -12.54 18.96 17.58
CA PRO A 365 -13.64 19.10 16.63
C PRO A 365 -13.20 19.61 15.26
N ALA A 366 -12.07 20.32 15.14
CA ALA A 366 -11.58 20.86 13.87
C ALA A 366 -11.08 19.74 12.95
N LEU A 367 -10.33 18.77 13.49
CA LEU A 367 -9.89 17.59 12.73
C LEU A 367 -11.08 16.78 12.20
N LYS A 368 -12.10 16.54 13.04
CA LYS A 368 -13.33 15.85 12.63
C LYS A 368 -14.14 16.61 11.57
N GLN A 369 -14.15 17.94 11.63
CA GLN A 369 -14.78 18.77 10.60
C GLN A 369 -14.01 18.72 9.28
N LEU A 370 -12.67 18.69 9.32
CA LEU A 370 -11.85 18.50 8.14
C LEU A 370 -12.08 17.12 7.51
N MET A 371 -12.20 16.07 8.33
CA MET A 371 -12.56 14.72 7.88
C MET A 371 -13.92 14.71 7.17
N ALA A 372 -14.92 15.41 7.72
CA ALA A 372 -16.22 15.56 7.07
C ALA A 372 -16.12 16.22 5.67
N GLN A 373 -15.19 17.16 5.48
CA GLN A 373 -14.96 17.80 4.18
C GLN A 373 -14.35 16.82 3.17
N TYR A 374 -13.37 16.01 3.58
CA TYR A 374 -12.82 14.95 2.72
C TYR A 374 -13.89 13.93 2.33
N MET A 375 -14.74 13.51 3.26
CA MET A 375 -15.85 12.62 2.93
C MET A 375 -16.80 13.22 1.89
N LEU A 376 -17.08 14.53 1.94
CA LEU A 376 -17.87 15.19 0.89
C LEU A 376 -17.15 15.22 -0.46
N GLN A 377 -15.85 15.52 -0.49
CA GLN A 377 -15.05 15.51 -1.72
C GLN A 377 -14.99 14.11 -2.36
N LEU A 378 -14.93 13.07 -1.53
CA LEU A 378 -14.97 11.66 -1.96
C LEU A 378 -16.40 11.18 -2.32
N GLN A 379 -17.41 12.04 -2.20
CA GLN A 379 -18.84 11.75 -2.42
C GLN A 379 -19.39 10.67 -1.48
N ARG A 380 -19.05 10.77 -0.18
CA ARG A 380 -19.46 9.90 0.92
C ARG A 380 -20.37 10.67 1.90
N PRO A 381 -21.60 11.04 1.49
CA PRO A 381 -22.40 12.03 2.22
C PRO A 381 -22.88 11.56 3.60
N PHE A 382 -23.14 10.26 3.78
CA PHE A 382 -23.55 9.73 5.08
C PHE A 382 -22.44 9.80 6.12
N GLU A 383 -21.22 9.48 5.70
CA GLU A 383 -20.02 9.56 6.54
C GLU A 383 -19.69 11.01 6.86
N ALA A 384 -19.78 11.92 5.89
CA ALA A 384 -19.64 13.35 6.13
C ALA A 384 -20.61 13.88 7.20
N LEU A 385 -21.89 13.51 7.12
CA LEU A 385 -22.88 13.88 8.13
C LEU A 385 -22.58 13.27 9.49
N HIS A 386 -22.01 12.06 9.53
CA HIS A 386 -21.68 11.39 10.77
C HIS A 386 -20.42 11.98 11.43
N TRP A 387 -19.36 12.26 10.67
CA TRP A 387 -18.20 13.02 11.16
C TRP A 387 -18.58 14.42 11.67
N THR A 388 -19.49 15.10 10.97
CA THR A 388 -20.07 16.36 11.45
C THR A 388 -20.79 16.16 12.79
N LEU A 389 -21.55 15.07 12.96
CA LEU A 389 -22.22 14.75 14.22
C LEU A 389 -21.22 14.48 15.35
N LEU A 390 -20.11 13.78 15.07
CA LEU A 390 -19.04 13.48 16.03
C LEU A 390 -18.23 14.72 16.45
N ALA A 391 -18.22 15.77 15.61
CA ALA A 391 -17.60 17.06 15.92
C ALA A 391 -18.49 17.97 16.79
N LEU A 392 -19.77 17.63 16.98
CA LEU A 392 -20.72 18.45 17.74
C LEU A 392 -20.79 18.06 19.21
N GLU A 393 -20.75 19.09 20.06
CA GLU A 393 -21.08 18.98 21.49
C GLU A 393 -22.44 18.28 21.72
N PRO A 394 -22.58 17.43 22.75
CA PRO A 394 -23.84 16.77 23.09
C PRO A 394 -25.02 17.73 23.29
N SER A 395 -24.75 18.96 23.72
CA SER A 395 -25.74 20.00 24.00
C SER A 395 -26.26 20.72 22.74
N ALA A 396 -25.64 20.55 21.57
CA ALA A 396 -25.96 21.23 20.31
C ALA A 396 -27.23 20.67 19.61
N THR A 397 -28.34 20.60 20.35
CA THR A 397 -29.61 19.98 19.95
C THR A 397 -30.13 20.50 18.59
N PRO A 398 -30.14 21.81 18.28
CA PRO A 398 -30.64 22.30 17.00
C PRO A 398 -29.83 21.78 15.80
N ALA A 399 -28.49 21.77 15.90
CA ALA A 399 -27.61 21.29 14.84
C ALA A 399 -27.76 19.77 14.62
N ARG A 400 -27.88 19.00 15.71
CA ARG A 400 -28.14 17.55 15.66
C ARG A 400 -29.45 17.22 14.95
N THR A 401 -30.52 18.00 15.20
CA THR A 401 -31.81 17.84 14.50
C THR A 401 -31.68 18.10 12.99
N VAL A 402 -30.93 19.13 12.59
CA VAL A 402 -30.69 19.43 11.16
C VAL A 402 -29.93 18.29 10.48
N ILE A 403 -28.91 17.75 11.13
CA ILE A 403 -28.16 16.59 10.61
C ILE A 403 -29.06 15.37 10.44
N ALA A 404 -29.91 15.09 11.45
CA ALA A 404 -30.86 13.98 11.39
C ALA A 404 -31.85 14.14 10.22
N GLN A 405 -32.36 15.35 9.99
CA GLN A 405 -33.25 15.63 8.85
C GLN A 405 -32.54 15.42 7.52
N ARG A 406 -31.35 16.01 7.33
CA ARG A 406 -30.56 15.82 6.09
C ARG A 406 -30.25 14.36 5.82
N ARG A 407 -29.95 13.59 6.87
CA ARG A 407 -29.72 12.14 6.77
C ARG A 407 -30.97 11.41 6.30
N ALA A 408 -32.14 11.74 6.85
CA ALA A 408 -33.41 11.17 6.43
C ALA A 408 -33.71 11.49 4.96
N ASP A 409 -33.47 12.73 4.52
CA ASP A 409 -33.64 13.16 3.13
C ASP A 409 -32.73 12.38 2.18
N LEU A 410 -31.46 12.16 2.55
CA LEU A 410 -30.53 11.36 1.76
C LEU A 410 -30.96 9.88 1.69
N ARG A 411 -31.43 9.28 2.78
CA ARG A 411 -31.90 7.89 2.77
C ARG A 411 -33.13 7.67 1.90
N ALA A 412 -33.97 8.70 1.76
CA ALA A 412 -35.12 8.64 0.88
C ALA A 412 -34.73 8.64 -0.61
N ASN A 413 -33.47 8.95 -0.94
CA ASN A 413 -32.94 8.94 -2.30
C ASN A 413 -32.10 7.68 -2.59
N PRO A 414 -32.57 6.75 -3.45
CA PRO A 414 -31.81 5.54 -3.82
C PRO A 414 -30.44 5.81 -4.43
N ASP A 415 -30.24 6.95 -5.10
CA ASP A 415 -28.95 7.29 -5.71
C ASP A 415 -27.95 7.74 -4.64
N ALA A 416 -28.39 8.43 -3.59
CA ALA A 416 -27.53 8.81 -2.49
C ALA A 416 -26.98 7.59 -1.72
N LEU A 417 -27.75 6.49 -1.66
CA LEU A 417 -27.31 5.23 -1.05
C LEU A 417 -26.20 4.54 -1.83
N ARG A 418 -26.11 4.75 -3.16
CA ARG A 418 -25.09 4.13 -4.04
C ARG A 418 -23.95 5.09 -4.38
N MET A 419 -24.13 6.38 -4.13
CA MET A 419 -23.20 7.46 -4.46
C MET A 419 -21.73 7.16 -4.10
N PRO A 420 -21.37 6.64 -2.92
CA PRO A 420 -19.96 6.34 -2.61
C PRO A 420 -19.29 5.39 -3.61
N TRP A 421 -20.03 4.38 -4.08
CA TRP A 421 -19.56 3.35 -5.00
C TRP A 421 -19.59 3.84 -6.45
N ASP A 422 -20.68 4.48 -6.87
CA ASP A 422 -20.83 4.99 -8.23
C ASP A 422 -19.81 6.13 -8.51
N ALA A 423 -19.59 7.02 -7.54
CA ALA A 423 -18.64 8.12 -7.66
C ALA A 423 -17.18 7.63 -7.67
N ALA A 424 -16.88 6.49 -7.06
CA ALA A 424 -15.54 5.93 -7.04
C ALA A 424 -15.05 5.50 -8.42
N LEU A 425 -15.97 5.21 -9.35
CA LEU A 425 -15.65 4.86 -10.73
C LEU A 425 -15.41 6.08 -11.63
N LEU A 426 -15.67 7.30 -11.15
CA LEU A 426 -15.41 8.55 -11.87
C LEU A 426 -16.04 8.58 -13.29
N GLY A 427 -17.20 7.93 -13.43
CA GLY A 427 -17.94 7.85 -14.69
C GLY A 427 -17.48 6.74 -15.65
N LEU A 428 -16.38 6.04 -15.35
CA LEU A 428 -15.96 4.86 -16.11
C LEU A 428 -16.90 3.69 -15.83
N LYS A 429 -17.17 2.91 -16.87
CA LYS A 429 -17.96 1.69 -16.77
C LYS A 429 -17.02 0.52 -16.93
N PRO A 430 -16.89 -0.37 -15.94
CA PRO A 430 -15.86 -1.39 -16.05
C PRO A 430 -16.12 -2.30 -17.25
N GLU A 431 -17.36 -2.45 -17.70
CA GLU A 431 -17.77 -3.36 -18.80
C GLU A 431 -17.30 -2.88 -20.17
N THR A 432 -16.76 -1.67 -20.27
CA THR A 432 -16.20 -1.14 -21.53
C THR A 432 -14.79 -1.66 -21.81
N PHE A 433 -14.15 -2.30 -20.84
CA PHE A 433 -12.80 -2.85 -20.94
C PHE A 433 -12.87 -4.38 -21.13
N GLU A 434 -12.13 -4.90 -22.12
CA GLU A 434 -12.09 -6.33 -22.44
C GLU A 434 -11.30 -7.11 -21.37
N ILE A 435 -11.74 -8.33 -21.04
CA ILE A 435 -11.04 -9.21 -20.08
C ILE A 435 -11.14 -10.70 -20.42
N ALA A 436 -12.11 -11.11 -21.22
CA ALA A 436 -12.39 -12.52 -21.50
C ALA A 436 -11.21 -13.18 -22.22
N GLY A 437 -10.59 -12.48 -23.18
CA GLY A 437 -9.42 -12.99 -23.90
C GLY A 437 -8.25 -13.29 -22.96
N SER A 438 -8.00 -12.39 -22.01
CA SER A 438 -6.94 -12.57 -21.00
C SER A 438 -7.25 -13.73 -20.05
N LEU A 439 -8.49 -13.86 -19.58
CA LEU A 439 -8.90 -14.99 -18.73
C LEU A 439 -8.79 -16.34 -19.45
N GLU A 440 -9.19 -16.41 -20.72
CA GLU A 440 -9.02 -17.63 -21.53
C GLU A 440 -7.54 -18.00 -21.71
N GLN A 441 -6.66 -17.02 -21.86
CA GLN A 441 -5.22 -17.25 -21.97
C GLN A 441 -4.66 -17.83 -20.66
N LEU A 442 -5.07 -17.30 -19.51
CA LEU A 442 -4.68 -17.81 -18.19
C LEU A 442 -5.15 -19.25 -17.97
N GLU A 443 -6.35 -19.60 -18.41
CA GLU A 443 -6.85 -20.98 -18.34
C GLU A 443 -6.04 -21.95 -19.22
N ARG A 444 -5.50 -21.48 -20.34
CA ARG A 444 -4.65 -22.28 -21.25
C ARG A 444 -3.22 -22.46 -20.73
N MET A 445 -2.72 -21.52 -19.93
CA MET A 445 -1.35 -21.52 -19.38
C MET A 445 -1.21 -22.34 -18.07
N ARG A 446 -2.12 -23.29 -17.81
CA ARG A 446 -2.10 -24.16 -16.61
C ARG A 446 -0.92 -25.15 -16.55
N ASP A 447 -0.05 -25.19 -17.56
CA ASP A 447 1.14 -26.06 -17.58
C ASP A 447 2.39 -25.30 -17.08
N PRO A 448 3.07 -25.74 -16.01
CA PRO A 448 4.11 -24.98 -15.31
C PRO A 448 5.49 -25.11 -15.96
N THR A 449 5.55 -25.24 -17.29
CA THR A 449 6.82 -25.37 -18.01
C THR A 449 7.18 -24.08 -18.72
N ASP A 450 7.61 -23.07 -17.97
CA ASP A 450 8.84 -22.31 -18.20
C ASP A 450 8.87 -21.08 -17.31
N ASN A 451 9.81 -21.09 -16.36
CA ASN A 451 10.62 -19.95 -15.95
C ASN A 451 11.49 -20.48 -14.81
N GLN A 452 12.67 -20.96 -15.15
CA GLN A 452 13.73 -21.06 -14.17
C GLN A 452 14.05 -19.63 -13.73
N ASP A 453 14.13 -19.41 -12.43
CA ASP A 453 14.67 -18.19 -11.87
C ASP A 453 16.09 -18.00 -12.41
N PRO A 454 16.35 -16.99 -13.25
CA PRO A 454 17.66 -16.79 -13.85
C PRO A 454 18.73 -16.46 -12.79
N PHE A 455 18.33 -16.14 -11.56
CA PHE A 455 19.19 -15.75 -10.44
C PHE A 455 19.56 -16.90 -9.49
N SER A 456 19.27 -18.17 -9.85
CA SER A 456 19.56 -19.32 -8.96
C SER A 456 21.04 -19.67 -8.80
N ASP A 457 21.96 -18.92 -9.44
CA ASP A 457 23.40 -19.12 -9.32
C ASP A 457 23.92 -18.53 -8.01
N GLN A 458 24.59 -19.37 -7.20
CA GLN A 458 25.26 -18.90 -5.99
C GLN A 458 26.48 -18.05 -6.34
N PRO A 459 26.76 -16.96 -5.59
CA PRO A 459 27.93 -16.12 -5.82
C PRO A 459 29.21 -16.96 -5.75
N LEU A 460 30.17 -16.70 -6.67
CA LEU A 460 31.43 -17.43 -6.72
C LEU A 460 32.27 -17.18 -5.46
N ALA A 461 32.13 -15.98 -4.88
CA ALA A 461 32.70 -15.59 -3.60
C ALA A 461 31.90 -14.44 -2.97
N VAL A 462 31.93 -14.31 -1.64
CA VAL A 462 31.43 -13.10 -0.96
C VAL A 462 32.54 -12.05 -0.98
N PRO A 463 32.37 -10.89 -1.64
CA PRO A 463 33.40 -9.87 -1.70
C PRO A 463 33.66 -9.25 -0.32
N VAL A 464 34.92 -8.96 -0.03
CA VAL A 464 35.36 -8.28 1.21
C VAL A 464 35.95 -6.94 0.83
N PHE A 465 35.32 -5.87 1.29
CA PHE A 465 35.79 -4.51 1.09
C PHE A 465 36.65 -4.04 2.27
N SER A 466 37.70 -3.30 1.97
CA SER A 466 38.52 -2.60 2.95
C SER A 466 38.76 -1.18 2.48
N ASP A 467 38.63 -0.20 3.38
CA ASP A 467 39.00 1.18 3.09
C ASP A 467 40.53 1.28 2.94
N VAL A 468 40.96 1.73 1.77
CA VAL A 468 42.37 1.96 1.41
C VAL A 468 42.65 3.42 1.05
N ALA A 469 41.69 4.33 1.27
CA ALA A 469 41.79 5.72 0.82
C ALA A 469 43.02 6.43 1.41
N SER A 470 43.24 6.28 2.72
CA SER A 470 44.41 6.83 3.41
C SER A 470 45.74 6.24 2.89
N ASP A 471 45.79 4.94 2.64
CA ASP A 471 46.98 4.26 2.11
C ASP A 471 47.31 4.73 0.68
N MET A 472 46.26 5.04 -0.09
CA MET A 472 46.35 5.59 -1.44
C MET A 472 46.52 7.12 -1.45
N LYS A 473 46.59 7.80 -0.29
CA LYS A 473 46.66 9.28 -0.17
C LYS A 473 45.46 10.03 -0.78
N LEU A 474 44.31 9.36 -0.86
CA LEU A 474 43.05 9.97 -1.23
C LEU A 474 42.35 10.43 0.06
N SER A 475 42.52 11.70 0.42
CA SER A 475 41.96 12.27 1.64
C SER A 475 41.11 13.48 1.29
N PHE A 476 39.79 13.29 1.35
CA PHE A 476 38.80 14.33 1.07
C PHE A 476 37.73 14.33 2.15
N GLN A 477 37.25 15.52 2.50
CA GLN A 477 36.11 15.71 3.40
C GLN A 477 35.21 16.78 2.78
N TRP A 478 33.94 16.44 2.60
CA TRP A 478 32.92 17.40 2.19
C TRP A 478 32.41 18.19 3.41
N TYR A 479 32.16 19.48 3.21
CA TYR A 479 31.64 20.40 4.21
C TYR A 479 30.39 21.09 3.66
N LYS A 480 29.30 21.08 4.44
CA LYS A 480 28.08 21.82 4.08
C LYS A 480 28.24 23.33 4.25
N ASP A 481 28.97 23.76 5.28
CA ASP A 481 29.26 25.15 5.61
C ASP A 481 30.62 25.20 6.36
N THR A 482 31.16 26.40 6.55
CA THR A 482 32.35 26.74 7.34
C THR A 482 32.29 26.20 8.78
N GLU A 483 31.10 26.06 9.37
CA GLU A 483 30.85 25.39 10.65
C GLU A 483 29.90 24.20 10.47
N ILE A 484 30.24 23.04 11.03
CA ILE A 484 29.37 21.85 10.96
C ILE A 484 28.37 21.89 12.13
N ASP A 485 27.15 22.35 11.87
CA ASP A 485 25.99 22.22 12.77
C ASP A 485 24.97 21.23 12.20
N LEU A 486 24.80 20.08 12.86
CA LEU A 486 23.83 19.05 12.45
C LEU A 486 22.43 19.24 13.06
N SER A 487 22.23 20.27 13.89
CA SER A 487 20.93 20.54 14.53
C SER A 487 19.92 21.23 13.61
N SER A 488 20.39 21.85 12.54
CA SER A 488 19.59 22.51 11.52
C SER A 488 20.23 22.28 10.15
N ILE A 489 19.46 21.76 9.19
CA ILE A 489 19.92 21.47 7.82
C ILE A 489 18.89 22.07 6.87
N ALA A 490 19.29 23.09 6.12
CA ALA A 490 18.46 23.63 5.03
C ALA A 490 18.41 22.63 3.87
N LEU A 491 17.39 22.71 3.01
CA LEU A 491 17.18 21.71 1.96
C LEU A 491 18.37 21.59 1.01
N HIS A 492 19.00 22.70 0.63
CA HIS A 492 20.14 22.70 -0.27
C HIS A 492 21.37 21.97 0.31
N GLU A 493 21.55 22.01 1.64
CA GLU A 493 22.67 21.34 2.32
C GLU A 493 22.51 19.81 2.34
N SER A 494 21.29 19.32 2.13
CA SER A 494 21.00 17.87 2.12
C SER A 494 21.43 17.18 0.83
N LEU A 495 21.74 17.94 -0.23
CA LEU A 495 22.10 17.41 -1.55
C LEU A 495 23.51 16.78 -1.58
N GLY A 496 24.40 17.21 -0.68
CA GLY A 496 25.78 16.74 -0.64
C GLY A 496 26.62 17.25 -1.81
N GLY A 497 27.69 16.50 -2.15
CA GLY A 497 28.59 16.81 -3.26
C GLY A 497 28.84 15.58 -4.14
N GLY A 498 28.78 15.79 -5.46
CA GLY A 498 29.03 14.80 -6.48
C GLY A 498 30.50 14.42 -6.65
N ILE A 499 30.73 13.34 -7.40
CA ILE A 499 32.06 12.81 -7.72
C ILE A 499 32.09 12.46 -9.20
N ALA A 500 33.13 12.90 -9.92
CA ALA A 500 33.42 12.39 -11.25
C ALA A 500 34.65 11.48 -11.21
N VAL A 501 34.55 10.32 -11.87
CA VAL A 501 35.67 9.43 -12.14
C VAL A 501 36.04 9.59 -13.61
N ILE A 502 37.25 10.05 -13.88
CA ILE A 502 37.69 10.57 -15.17
C ILE A 502 39.16 10.22 -15.38
N ASP A 503 39.59 9.86 -16.58
CA ASP A 503 41.01 9.68 -16.92
C ASP A 503 41.47 10.95 -17.66
N ILE A 504 42.00 11.94 -16.92
CA ILE A 504 42.23 13.29 -17.47
C ILE A 504 43.40 13.33 -18.45
N ASP A 505 44.29 12.33 -18.40
CA ASP A 505 45.48 12.27 -19.23
C ASP A 505 45.59 11.02 -20.11
N LEU A 506 44.51 10.23 -20.16
CA LEU A 506 44.32 9.05 -21.01
C LEU A 506 45.40 7.96 -20.77
N ASP A 507 45.87 7.84 -19.53
CA ASP A 507 46.89 6.86 -19.15
C ASP A 507 46.31 5.46 -18.82
N GLY A 508 44.98 5.35 -18.80
CA GLY A 508 44.21 4.16 -18.47
C GLY A 508 43.93 3.99 -16.98
N SER A 509 44.40 4.91 -16.13
CA SER A 509 44.18 4.92 -14.68
C SER A 509 43.15 5.99 -14.33
N PRO A 510 41.98 5.62 -13.77
CA PRO A 510 40.98 6.61 -13.42
C PRO A 510 41.44 7.55 -12.30
N ASP A 511 41.26 8.85 -12.51
CA ASP A 511 41.36 9.95 -11.56
C ASP A 511 40.00 10.24 -10.92
N VAL A 512 39.99 11.07 -9.88
CA VAL A 512 38.76 11.42 -9.16
C VAL A 512 38.68 12.92 -8.90
N TYR A 513 37.54 13.52 -9.26
CA TYR A 513 37.22 14.92 -9.00
C TYR A 513 36.05 15.01 -8.01
N PHE A 514 36.26 15.70 -6.88
CA PHE A 514 35.27 15.84 -5.80
C PHE A 514 34.68 17.25 -5.77
N ALA A 515 33.35 17.32 -5.75
CA ALA A 515 32.61 18.54 -5.46
C ALA A 515 32.73 18.91 -3.98
N GLN A 516 32.77 20.20 -3.69
CA GLN A 516 32.88 20.75 -2.34
C GLN A 516 31.76 21.77 -2.08
N GLY A 517 31.39 21.90 -0.81
CA GLY A 517 30.53 22.98 -0.31
C GLY A 517 31.33 23.97 0.54
N GLY A 518 30.79 24.35 1.70
CA GLY A 518 31.53 25.13 2.69
C GLY A 518 31.39 26.65 2.54
N CYS A 519 30.31 27.10 1.92
CA CYS A 519 29.85 28.49 1.87
C CYS A 519 28.32 28.55 1.83
N GLN A 520 27.75 29.76 1.92
CA GLN A 520 26.32 29.98 1.71
C GLN A 520 26.04 30.42 0.25
N PRO A 521 25.44 29.56 -0.59
CA PRO A 521 25.11 29.91 -1.97
C PRO A 521 24.00 30.97 -2.06
N PRO A 522 23.82 31.66 -3.21
CA PRO A 522 24.56 31.50 -4.47
C PRO A 522 25.73 32.48 -4.63
N ASP A 523 25.79 33.52 -3.78
CA ASP A 523 26.71 34.66 -3.96
C ASP A 523 28.05 34.48 -3.25
N GLU A 524 28.17 33.54 -2.31
CA GLU A 524 29.40 33.30 -1.58
C GLU A 524 30.23 32.19 -2.22
N THR A 525 31.56 32.36 -2.18
CA THR A 525 32.53 31.34 -2.57
C THR A 525 33.23 30.82 -1.33
N ALA A 526 33.40 29.49 -1.27
CA ALA A 526 34.05 28.80 -0.18
C ALA A 526 35.56 29.04 -0.16
N THR A 527 36.14 28.94 1.03
CA THR A 527 37.62 28.94 1.16
C THR A 527 38.24 27.64 0.63
N LEU A 528 37.48 26.55 0.68
CA LEU A 528 37.83 25.26 0.09
C LEU A 528 37.32 25.22 -1.36
N SER A 529 38.07 24.57 -2.24
CA SER A 529 37.65 24.31 -3.61
C SER A 529 37.24 22.84 -3.79
N ASN A 530 36.60 22.56 -4.91
CA ASN A 530 36.60 21.23 -5.51
C ASN A 530 38.04 20.72 -5.68
N GLN A 531 38.24 19.40 -5.61
CA GLN A 531 39.58 18.78 -5.59
C GLN A 531 39.73 17.72 -6.67
N LEU A 532 40.79 17.83 -7.47
CA LEU A 532 41.17 16.85 -8.48
C LEU A 532 42.33 15.99 -7.97
N PHE A 533 42.09 14.69 -7.83
CA PHE A 533 43.08 13.71 -7.45
C PHE A 533 43.47 12.86 -8.64
N ARG A 534 44.67 13.09 -9.16
CA ARG A 534 45.24 12.27 -10.24
C ARG A 534 45.80 10.96 -9.70
N ASN A 535 45.46 9.85 -10.32
CA ASN A 535 46.01 8.54 -10.07
C ASN A 535 47.43 8.45 -10.61
N VAL A 536 48.39 8.12 -9.75
CA VAL A 536 49.80 7.95 -10.11
C VAL A 536 50.27 6.51 -9.84
N GLY A 537 49.35 5.55 -10.01
CA GLY A 537 49.55 4.12 -9.82
C GLY A 537 49.12 3.65 -8.42
N ASN A 538 50.05 3.67 -7.46
CA ASN A 538 49.80 3.18 -6.09
C ASN A 538 49.41 4.31 -5.11
N SER A 539 49.06 5.50 -5.62
CA SER A 539 48.58 6.62 -4.82
C SER A 539 47.89 7.65 -5.69
N PHE A 540 47.18 8.58 -5.07
CA PHE A 540 46.62 9.78 -5.67
C PHE A 540 47.44 11.03 -5.33
N ALA A 541 47.49 11.96 -6.25
CA ALA A 541 48.08 13.29 -6.07
C ALA A 541 47.01 14.36 -6.29
N ASP A 542 46.83 15.24 -5.31
CA ASP A 542 46.00 16.44 -5.48
C ASP A 542 46.68 17.40 -6.47
N VAL A 543 46.04 17.60 -7.61
CA VAL A 543 46.51 18.42 -8.72
C VAL A 543 45.54 19.55 -9.07
N GLY A 544 44.46 19.76 -8.30
CA GLY A 544 43.39 20.70 -8.65
C GLY A 544 43.89 22.09 -9.04
N HIS A 545 44.77 22.65 -8.21
CA HIS A 545 45.35 23.97 -8.45
C HIS A 545 46.26 24.04 -9.67
N GLN A 546 47.04 22.99 -9.89
CA GLN A 546 47.97 22.91 -11.01
C GLN A 546 47.22 22.70 -12.33
N ALA A 547 46.14 21.92 -12.28
CA ALA A 547 45.24 21.67 -13.39
C ALA A 547 44.31 22.85 -13.68
N GLY A 548 44.14 23.80 -12.75
CA GLY A 548 43.23 24.93 -12.93
C GLY A 548 41.75 24.58 -12.73
N THR A 549 41.48 23.54 -11.94
CA THR A 549 40.13 23.04 -11.64
C THR A 549 39.64 23.41 -10.25
N ASP A 550 40.27 24.39 -9.58
CA ASP A 550 39.83 24.90 -8.28
C ASP A 550 38.55 25.74 -8.44
N ASP A 551 37.38 25.09 -8.41
CA ASP A 551 36.11 25.80 -8.28
C ASP A 551 35.73 25.96 -6.82
N HIS A 552 35.37 27.18 -6.42
CA HIS A 552 35.06 27.54 -5.03
C HIS A 552 33.56 27.76 -4.80
N HIS A 553 32.70 27.41 -5.75
CA HIS A 553 31.26 27.49 -5.56
C HIS A 553 30.74 26.24 -4.86
N TYR A 554 29.51 26.33 -4.36
CA TYR A 554 28.81 25.20 -3.78
C TYR A 554 28.43 24.20 -4.88
N SER A 555 29.23 23.15 -5.03
CA SER A 555 29.06 22.13 -6.07
C SER A 555 28.24 20.94 -5.55
N ALA A 556 27.20 20.54 -6.28
CA ALA A 556 26.35 19.39 -5.96
C ALA A 556 26.50 18.26 -6.99
N GLY A 557 26.55 18.58 -8.29
CA GLY A 557 26.67 17.60 -9.38
C GLY A 557 27.95 17.79 -10.20
N ILE A 558 28.53 16.71 -10.71
CA ILE A 558 29.66 16.77 -11.65
C ILE A 558 29.45 15.71 -12.73
N ALA A 559 29.57 16.12 -13.99
CA ALA A 559 29.65 15.21 -15.12
C ALA A 559 31.02 15.33 -15.81
N ALA A 560 31.52 14.20 -16.31
CA ALA A 560 32.73 14.13 -17.12
C ALA A 560 32.39 13.59 -18.51
N GLY A 561 32.94 14.20 -19.56
CA GLY A 561 32.68 13.80 -20.94
C GLY A 561 33.39 14.72 -21.93
N ASP A 562 33.68 14.22 -23.12
CA ASP A 562 34.34 15.00 -24.19
C ASP A 562 33.31 15.88 -24.90
N VAL A 563 33.09 17.09 -24.39
CA VAL A 563 32.00 17.99 -24.82
C VAL A 563 32.31 18.61 -26.18
N ASN A 564 33.60 18.79 -26.49
CA ASN A 564 34.05 19.43 -27.72
C ASN A 564 34.50 18.43 -28.82
N GLN A 565 34.47 17.13 -28.52
CA GLN A 565 34.89 16.01 -29.37
C GLN A 565 36.37 16.05 -29.79
N ASP A 566 37.27 16.55 -28.93
CA ASP A 566 38.72 16.61 -29.19
C ASP A 566 39.50 15.37 -28.69
N GLY A 567 38.80 14.44 -28.03
CA GLY A 567 39.33 13.20 -27.49
C GLY A 567 39.76 13.29 -26.02
N TRP A 568 39.68 14.46 -25.39
CA TRP A 568 39.98 14.65 -23.97
C TRP A 568 38.69 14.87 -23.17
N PRO A 569 38.52 14.21 -22.02
CA PRO A 569 37.31 14.38 -21.23
C PRO A 569 37.32 15.73 -20.51
N ASP A 570 36.22 16.47 -20.65
CA ASP A 570 35.93 17.75 -20.02
C ASP A 570 35.10 17.56 -18.73
N LEU A 571 34.88 18.64 -17.97
CA LEU A 571 34.05 18.63 -16.77
C LEU A 571 32.91 19.65 -16.87
N TRP A 572 31.71 19.23 -16.46
CA TRP A 572 30.55 20.09 -16.27
C TRP A 572 30.15 20.10 -14.80
N LEU A 573 30.19 21.28 -14.18
CA LEU A 573 30.01 21.48 -12.74
C LEU A 573 28.63 22.05 -12.46
N GLY A 574 27.79 21.24 -11.81
CA GLY A 574 26.47 21.61 -11.31
C GLY A 574 26.58 22.23 -9.92
N ASN A 575 26.47 23.55 -9.88
CA ASN A 575 26.56 24.38 -8.70
C ASN A 575 25.17 24.85 -8.24
N GLN A 576 25.07 25.15 -6.94
CA GLN A 576 23.94 25.89 -6.38
C GLN A 576 24.20 27.39 -6.60
N GLY A 577 23.91 27.84 -7.83
CA GLY A 577 24.36 29.12 -8.38
C GLY A 577 24.92 28.95 -9.79
N PRO A 578 26.02 29.62 -10.16
CA PRO A 578 26.58 29.55 -11.51
C PRO A 578 27.24 28.20 -11.80
N ASN A 579 26.68 27.43 -12.73
CA ASN A 579 27.29 26.22 -13.26
C ASN A 579 28.51 26.54 -14.14
N ARG A 580 29.47 25.60 -14.26
CA ARG A 580 30.73 25.85 -14.98
C ARG A 580 31.15 24.72 -15.91
N LEU A 581 31.58 25.11 -17.11
CA LEU A 581 32.16 24.20 -18.11
C LEU A 581 33.68 24.35 -18.11
N MET A 582 34.38 23.28 -17.81
CA MET A 582 35.84 23.23 -17.76
C MET A 582 36.36 22.31 -18.87
N ILE A 583 37.05 22.88 -19.85
CA ILE A 583 37.58 22.14 -21.00
C ILE A 583 39.00 21.68 -20.72
N ASN A 584 39.28 20.39 -20.91
CA ASN A 584 40.61 19.80 -20.81
C ASN A 584 41.45 20.20 -22.03
N ASN A 585 42.64 20.75 -21.80
CA ASN A 585 43.52 21.19 -22.88
C ASN A 585 44.42 20.05 -23.42
N GLY A 586 44.32 18.84 -22.86
CA GLY A 586 45.12 17.67 -23.24
C GLY A 586 46.57 17.69 -22.73
N ASP A 587 46.90 18.64 -21.87
CA ASP A 587 48.21 18.75 -21.20
C ASP A 587 48.12 18.60 -19.68
N GLY A 588 46.97 18.13 -19.18
CA GLY A 588 46.65 18.01 -17.77
C GLY A 588 46.13 19.29 -17.13
N THR A 589 45.91 20.36 -17.92
CA THR A 589 45.26 21.59 -17.48
C THR A 589 43.86 21.76 -18.06
N PHE A 590 43.02 22.50 -17.36
CA PHE A 590 41.66 22.85 -17.76
C PHE A 590 41.52 24.36 -17.93
N ARG A 591 40.67 24.78 -18.84
CA ARG A 591 40.25 26.18 -19.02
C ARG A 591 38.76 26.32 -18.78
N ASP A 592 38.36 27.43 -18.17
CA ASP A 592 36.94 27.79 -18.08
C ASP A 592 36.40 28.17 -19.47
N ALA A 593 35.30 27.52 -19.86
CA ALA A 593 34.57 27.75 -21.10
C ALA A 593 33.09 28.04 -20.86
N THR A 594 32.70 28.41 -19.64
CA THR A 594 31.30 28.67 -19.23
C THR A 594 30.62 29.73 -20.11
N GLU A 595 31.39 30.67 -20.67
CA GLU A 595 30.91 31.67 -21.62
C GLU A 595 30.26 31.06 -22.89
N LEU A 596 30.60 29.83 -23.26
CA LEU A 596 29.98 29.09 -24.37
C LEU A 596 28.54 28.66 -24.07
N VAL A 597 28.22 28.47 -22.79
CA VAL A 597 26.90 28.04 -22.29
C VAL A 597 25.97 29.24 -22.07
N GLY A 598 26.54 30.45 -21.94
CA GLY A 598 25.82 31.71 -21.79
C GLY A 598 25.78 32.22 -20.35
N MET A 599 26.08 33.51 -20.15
CA MET A 599 26.34 34.13 -18.83
C MET A 599 25.10 34.40 -17.95
N ASN A 600 23.89 33.94 -18.33
CA ASN A 600 22.63 34.32 -17.66
C ASN A 600 21.99 33.19 -16.82
N SER A 601 22.69 32.08 -16.57
CA SER A 601 22.10 30.86 -16.01
C SER A 601 22.05 30.78 -14.46
N ASN A 602 22.22 31.89 -13.75
CA ASN A 602 22.84 31.91 -12.40
C ASN A 602 21.96 31.68 -11.15
N ASP A 603 20.67 31.38 -11.24
CA ASP A 603 19.81 31.38 -10.03
C ASP A 603 19.20 30.02 -9.67
N MET A 604 19.67 28.90 -10.22
CA MET A 604 19.07 27.58 -9.98
C MET A 604 19.80 26.78 -8.90
N VAL A 605 19.06 25.91 -8.21
CA VAL A 605 19.61 24.91 -7.29
C VAL A 605 19.80 23.61 -8.07
N THR A 606 20.93 23.54 -8.79
CA THR A 606 21.32 22.36 -9.56
C THR A 606 21.68 21.24 -8.60
N ALA A 607 21.04 20.08 -8.72
CA ALA A 607 21.32 18.91 -7.88
C ALA A 607 22.27 17.93 -8.57
N SER A 608 22.04 17.67 -9.85
CA SER A 608 22.86 16.76 -10.67
C SER A 608 22.89 17.20 -12.13
N VAL A 609 23.88 16.72 -12.87
CA VAL A 609 24.15 17.11 -14.26
C VAL A 609 24.60 15.92 -15.09
N ALA A 610 24.44 16.00 -16.41
CA ALA A 610 24.91 14.98 -17.35
C ALA A 610 25.50 15.59 -18.62
N ILE A 611 26.37 14.84 -19.29
CA ILE A 611 26.91 15.13 -20.63
C ILE A 611 26.51 13.97 -21.54
N ALA A 612 25.68 14.22 -22.56
CA ALA A 612 25.21 13.19 -23.50
C ALA A 612 24.57 13.83 -24.73
N ASP A 613 24.45 13.09 -25.83
CA ASP A 613 23.64 13.49 -26.99
C ASP A 613 22.15 13.34 -26.65
N ILE A 614 21.45 14.45 -26.38
CA ILE A 614 20.06 14.47 -25.91
C ILE A 614 19.11 14.61 -27.09
N ASP A 615 19.50 15.35 -28.13
CA ASP A 615 18.63 15.63 -29.27
C ASP A 615 18.85 14.72 -30.50
N GLY A 616 19.85 13.84 -30.43
CA GLY A 616 20.17 12.82 -31.40
C GLY A 616 21.01 13.33 -32.59
N ASP A 617 21.63 14.51 -32.46
CA ASP A 617 22.46 15.10 -33.52
C ASP A 617 23.93 14.64 -33.51
N ARG A 618 24.30 13.82 -32.52
CA ARG A 618 25.65 13.27 -32.25
C ARG A 618 26.66 14.27 -31.70
N LEU A 619 26.21 15.41 -31.20
CA LEU A 619 27.00 16.31 -30.37
C LEU A 619 26.63 16.09 -28.89
N PRO A 620 27.61 16.07 -27.98
CA PRO A 620 27.30 15.99 -26.55
C PRO A 620 26.69 17.30 -26.05
N ASP A 621 25.48 17.21 -25.52
CA ASP A 621 24.74 18.26 -24.85
C ASP A 621 24.99 18.24 -23.33
N LEU A 622 24.57 19.30 -22.65
CA LEU A 622 24.63 19.38 -21.18
C LEU A 622 23.21 19.33 -20.61
N PHE A 623 22.96 18.46 -19.63
CA PHE A 623 21.69 18.42 -18.89
C PHE A 623 21.89 18.94 -17.46
N GLU A 624 20.90 19.67 -16.95
CA GLU A 624 20.83 20.13 -15.58
C GLU A 624 19.51 19.71 -14.93
N SER A 625 19.63 18.96 -13.83
CA SER A 625 18.51 18.61 -12.98
C SER A 625 18.41 19.61 -11.82
N ASN A 626 17.23 20.21 -11.65
CA ASN A 626 17.01 21.30 -10.71
C ASN A 626 16.03 20.89 -9.61
N TYR A 627 16.36 21.21 -8.36
CA TYR A 627 15.62 20.69 -7.21
C TYR A 627 14.33 21.47 -6.91
N ILE A 628 14.43 22.62 -6.25
CA ILE A 628 13.31 23.52 -5.95
C ILE A 628 13.69 24.95 -6.31
N GLU A 629 12.75 25.87 -6.14
CA GLU A 629 13.03 27.30 -6.21
C GLU A 629 14.10 27.71 -5.17
N THR A 630 14.80 28.80 -5.46
CA THR A 630 15.98 29.29 -4.75
C THR A 630 15.67 29.80 -3.34
N GLU A 631 14.52 30.47 -3.15
CA GLU A 631 14.14 31.10 -1.87
C GLU A 631 13.95 30.05 -0.78
N GLY A 632 13.29 28.95 -1.11
CA GLY A 632 12.99 27.82 -0.25
C GLY A 632 14.16 26.87 -0.05
N ALA A 633 14.99 26.66 -1.07
CA ALA A 633 16.21 25.87 -0.93
C ALA A 633 17.16 26.44 0.14
N TYR A 634 17.27 27.77 0.17
CA TYR A 634 18.16 28.50 1.08
C TYR A 634 17.44 29.01 2.35
N ALA A 635 16.14 28.74 2.48
CA ALA A 635 15.39 29.11 3.67
C ALA A 635 15.86 28.32 4.90
N ALA A 636 16.01 29.02 6.03
CA ALA A 636 16.23 28.35 7.31
C ALA A 636 15.02 27.46 7.65
N PRO A 637 15.24 26.25 8.19
CA PRO A 637 14.17 25.39 8.64
C PRO A 637 13.21 26.09 9.62
N ALA A 638 11.92 25.81 9.48
CA ALA A 638 10.91 26.34 10.39
C ALA A 638 11.09 25.80 11.82
N LEU A 639 10.58 26.54 12.81
CA LEU A 639 10.54 26.10 14.20
C LEU A 639 9.11 25.71 14.59
N ASP A 640 8.98 24.71 15.46
CA ASP A 640 7.71 24.35 16.11
C ASP A 640 7.37 25.34 17.26
N ASP A 641 6.19 25.15 17.87
CA ASP A 641 5.70 25.99 18.96
C ASP A 641 6.58 25.90 20.24
N GLU A 642 7.40 24.86 20.36
CA GLU A 642 8.34 24.64 21.45
C GLU A 642 9.76 25.15 21.12
N GLY A 643 9.96 25.68 19.91
CA GLY A 643 11.24 26.19 19.40
C GLY A 643 12.16 25.10 18.83
N GLY A 644 11.67 23.88 18.63
CA GLY A 644 12.36 22.78 17.97
C GLY A 644 12.40 22.96 16.45
N VAL A 645 13.48 22.49 15.81
CA VAL A 645 13.62 22.56 14.35
C VAL A 645 12.70 21.54 13.68
N MET A 646 11.79 22.01 12.84
CA MET A 646 10.95 21.17 11.99
C MET A 646 11.76 20.65 10.81
N THR A 647 11.62 19.36 10.52
CA THR A 647 12.24 18.74 9.34
C THR A 647 11.72 19.43 8.08
N PRO A 648 12.58 20.07 7.26
CA PRO A 648 12.13 20.71 6.04
C PRO A 648 11.66 19.66 5.04
N SER A 649 10.66 20.00 4.22
CA SER A 649 10.11 19.09 3.22
C SER A 649 10.09 19.76 1.85
N PRO A 650 10.61 19.13 0.79
CA PRO A 650 10.50 19.65 -0.58
C PRO A 650 9.04 19.81 -1.08
N LEU A 651 8.06 19.18 -0.44
CA LEU A 651 6.64 19.32 -0.79
C LEU A 651 6.05 20.69 -0.43
N THR A 652 6.69 21.43 0.48
CA THR A 652 6.25 22.80 0.84
C THR A 652 6.77 23.87 -0.11
N HIS A 653 7.56 23.48 -1.11
CA HIS A 653 8.22 24.37 -2.05
C HIS A 653 7.80 24.11 -3.50
N TYR A 654 8.01 25.10 -4.36
CA TYR A 654 7.78 24.93 -5.79
C TYR A 654 8.95 24.18 -6.42
N ALA A 655 8.65 23.10 -7.12
CA ALA A 655 9.62 22.39 -7.93
C ALA A 655 10.14 23.25 -9.10
N SER A 656 11.44 23.13 -9.38
CA SER A 656 12.10 23.85 -10.47
C SER A 656 12.07 23.03 -11.76
N PRO A 657 11.93 23.66 -12.95
CA PRO A 657 12.04 22.92 -14.20
C PRO A 657 13.49 22.52 -14.47
N ASP A 658 13.70 21.30 -14.95
CA ASP A 658 14.97 20.87 -15.52
C ASP A 658 15.24 21.60 -16.85
N ARG A 659 16.51 21.68 -17.25
CA ARG A 659 16.92 22.30 -18.51
C ARG A 659 18.08 21.55 -19.14
N TRP A 660 18.29 21.77 -20.43
CA TRP A 660 19.44 21.25 -21.14
C TRP A 660 19.97 22.27 -22.14
N PHE A 661 21.19 22.07 -22.60
CA PHE A 661 21.92 22.98 -23.44
C PHE A 661 22.36 22.22 -24.69
N ALA A 662 21.72 22.54 -25.82
CA ALA A 662 21.97 21.91 -27.10
C ALA A 662 23.29 22.42 -27.68
N ASN A 663 24.27 21.53 -27.83
CA ASN A 663 25.56 21.85 -28.42
C ASN A 663 25.40 22.17 -29.90
N GLN A 664 26.08 23.20 -30.37
CA GLN A 664 26.03 23.62 -31.76
C GLN A 664 27.36 23.30 -32.43
N THR A 665 27.33 23.06 -33.75
CA THR A 665 28.54 22.80 -34.56
C THR A 665 29.65 23.87 -34.49
N ASN A 666 29.37 25.05 -33.93
CA ASN A 666 30.35 26.11 -33.68
C ASN A 666 30.90 26.14 -32.24
N GLY A 667 30.50 25.19 -31.39
CA GLY A 667 30.88 25.06 -29.98
C GLY A 667 30.09 25.95 -29.01
N ALA A 668 29.10 26.72 -29.49
CA ALA A 668 28.17 27.44 -28.61
C ALA A 668 27.02 26.53 -28.19
N PHE A 669 26.34 26.86 -27.10
CA PHE A 669 25.17 26.13 -26.64
C PHE A 669 23.88 26.97 -26.74
N ILE A 670 22.75 26.29 -26.94
CA ILE A 670 21.42 26.87 -26.89
C ILE A 670 20.67 26.29 -25.70
N GLU A 671 20.24 27.15 -24.78
CA GLU A 671 19.45 26.73 -23.61
C GLU A 671 18.02 26.32 -24.00
N HIS A 672 17.58 25.20 -23.46
CA HIS A 672 16.24 24.65 -23.55
C HIS A 672 15.72 24.31 -22.15
N VAL A 673 14.79 25.13 -21.65
CA VAL A 673 14.03 24.81 -20.42
C VAL A 673 12.91 23.83 -20.78
N ILE A 674 12.74 22.78 -19.98
CA ILE A 674 11.67 21.80 -20.24
C ILE A 674 10.30 22.45 -19.99
N ASP A 675 9.48 22.43 -21.04
CA ASP A 675 8.12 22.98 -21.01
C ASP A 675 7.28 22.29 -19.93
N ARG A 676 6.57 23.06 -19.09
CA ARG A 676 5.71 22.51 -18.02
C ARG A 676 4.60 21.58 -18.52
N GLU A 677 4.20 21.74 -19.78
CA GLU A 677 3.22 20.88 -20.45
C GLU A 677 3.85 19.56 -20.93
N ALA A 678 5.15 19.55 -21.19
CA ALA A 678 5.90 18.36 -21.60
C ALA A 678 6.33 17.51 -20.39
N ALA A 679 6.76 18.16 -19.31
CA ALA A 679 7.00 17.55 -18.02
C ALA A 679 6.67 18.56 -16.93
N LYS A 680 5.79 18.17 -15.98
CA LYS A 680 5.52 19.02 -14.81
C LYS A 680 6.80 19.09 -13.96
N PRO A 681 7.24 20.28 -13.51
CA PRO A 681 8.41 20.39 -12.65
C PRO A 681 8.32 19.47 -11.43
N ALA A 682 9.44 18.81 -11.12
CA ALA A 682 9.61 17.89 -10.00
C ALA A 682 10.88 18.24 -9.22
N THR A 683 11.19 17.45 -8.19
CA THR A 683 12.33 17.69 -7.29
C THR A 683 13.49 16.81 -7.65
N SER A 684 14.17 17.18 -8.72
CA SER A 684 15.18 16.34 -9.35
C SER A 684 16.44 16.22 -8.50
N LEU A 685 16.95 14.99 -8.35
CA LEU A 685 18.18 14.68 -7.59
C LEU A 685 19.19 13.86 -8.40
N GLY A 686 18.75 12.80 -9.07
CA GLY A 686 19.59 11.95 -9.91
C GLY A 686 19.24 12.09 -11.38
N VAL A 687 20.23 12.01 -12.27
CA VAL A 687 20.02 11.95 -13.72
C VAL A 687 20.82 10.82 -14.33
N MET A 688 20.22 10.10 -15.29
CA MET A 688 20.86 9.07 -16.09
C MET A 688 20.40 9.19 -17.54
N VAL A 689 21.34 9.12 -18.48
CA VAL A 689 21.06 9.25 -19.91
C VAL A 689 21.46 7.95 -20.61
N SER A 690 20.53 7.31 -21.30
CA SER A 690 20.76 6.06 -22.03
C SER A 690 19.72 5.83 -23.11
N ASP A 691 20.03 4.97 -24.08
CA ASP A 691 19.08 4.47 -25.08
C ASP A 691 18.26 3.34 -24.44
N PHE A 692 17.24 3.72 -23.66
CA PHE A 692 16.48 2.77 -22.85
C PHE A 692 15.56 1.90 -23.69
N ASP A 693 15.07 2.39 -24.84
CA ASP A 693 14.18 1.61 -25.71
C ASP A 693 14.85 0.99 -26.95
N GLY A 694 16.15 1.21 -27.11
CA GLY A 694 16.96 0.63 -28.17
C GLY A 694 16.69 1.23 -29.55
N ASP A 695 16.10 2.43 -29.63
CA ASP A 695 15.83 3.12 -30.89
C ASP A 695 17.03 3.89 -31.46
N GLY A 696 18.15 3.91 -30.73
CA GLY A 696 19.40 4.55 -31.10
C GLY A 696 19.49 6.02 -30.74
N ARG A 697 18.53 6.55 -29.96
CA ARG A 697 18.58 7.87 -29.32
C ARG A 697 18.55 7.69 -27.81
N ASN A 698 19.07 8.67 -27.09
CA ASN A 698 19.02 8.62 -25.64
C ASN A 698 17.73 9.23 -25.09
N GLU A 699 17.20 8.62 -24.04
CA GLU A 699 16.26 9.22 -23.11
C GLU A 699 16.98 9.68 -21.83
N VAL A 700 16.39 10.66 -21.15
CA VAL A 700 16.90 11.19 -19.88
C VAL A 700 15.97 10.73 -18.75
N PHE A 701 16.43 9.80 -17.93
CA PHE A 701 15.76 9.41 -16.69
C PHE A 701 16.18 10.36 -15.57
N VAL A 702 15.20 10.90 -14.84
CA VAL A 702 15.41 11.81 -13.71
C VAL A 702 14.72 11.22 -12.48
N ALA A 703 15.53 10.91 -11.46
CA ALA A 703 15.05 10.49 -10.15
C ALA A 703 14.61 11.72 -9.35
N ASN A 704 13.35 11.72 -8.92
CA ASN A 704 12.71 12.84 -8.25
C ASN A 704 12.41 12.51 -6.79
N ASP A 705 12.71 13.46 -5.90
CA ASP A 705 12.39 13.35 -4.49
C ASP A 705 10.89 13.56 -4.25
N VAL A 706 10.18 12.60 -3.64
CA VAL A 706 8.76 12.66 -3.21
C VAL A 706 7.76 13.11 -4.28
N ARG A 707 8.16 13.05 -5.56
CA ARG A 707 7.36 13.38 -6.75
C ARG A 707 7.65 12.31 -7.82
N PRO A 708 6.74 12.06 -8.78
CA PRO A 708 6.98 11.04 -9.80
C PRO A 708 8.27 11.29 -10.59
N ASN A 709 9.03 10.24 -10.88
CA ASN A 709 10.21 10.30 -11.73
C ASN A 709 9.88 10.76 -13.15
N HIS A 710 10.87 11.31 -13.86
CA HIS A 710 10.73 11.63 -15.28
C HIS A 710 11.54 10.66 -16.14
N LEU A 711 11.04 10.39 -17.34
CA LEU A 711 11.74 9.72 -18.42
C LEU A 711 11.46 10.56 -19.66
N LEU A 712 12.42 11.41 -20.01
CA LEU A 712 12.26 12.41 -21.03
C LEU A 712 12.75 11.86 -22.36
N LYS A 713 11.84 11.82 -23.34
CA LYS A 713 12.11 11.33 -24.68
C LYS A 713 12.01 12.44 -25.72
N HIS A 714 12.93 12.45 -26.69
CA HIS A 714 12.87 13.38 -27.82
C HIS A 714 11.68 13.10 -28.74
N THR A 715 10.94 14.16 -29.06
CA THR A 715 9.73 14.10 -29.90
C THR A 715 9.89 14.83 -31.25
N GLY A 716 11.12 15.24 -31.57
CA GLY A 716 11.44 16.05 -32.75
C GLY A 716 11.43 17.56 -32.47
N ASN A 717 12.09 18.33 -33.34
CA ASN A 717 12.22 19.80 -33.25
C ASN A 717 12.83 20.32 -31.94
N GLY A 718 13.74 19.57 -31.32
CA GLY A 718 14.39 19.97 -30.06
C GLY A 718 13.46 19.97 -28.85
N LYS A 719 12.42 19.13 -28.86
CA LYS A 719 11.46 18.99 -27.75
C LYS A 719 11.57 17.63 -27.08
N LEU A 720 11.58 17.65 -25.76
CA LEU A 720 11.43 16.47 -24.91
C LEU A 720 9.98 16.32 -24.46
N ALA A 721 9.54 15.09 -24.17
CA ALA A 721 8.26 14.78 -23.52
C ALA A 721 8.47 13.74 -22.43
N ASN A 722 7.79 13.90 -21.28
CA ASN A 722 7.84 12.91 -20.21
C ASN A 722 6.95 11.69 -20.55
N ILE A 723 7.56 10.52 -20.61
CA ILE A 723 6.91 9.23 -20.87
C ILE A 723 6.98 8.27 -19.66
N ALA A 724 7.45 8.72 -18.50
CA ALA A 724 7.70 7.88 -17.33
C ALA A 724 6.50 7.05 -16.86
N ASP A 725 5.29 7.62 -16.90
CA ASP A 725 4.08 6.92 -16.49
C ASP A 725 3.77 5.75 -17.44
N SER A 726 3.79 6.01 -18.75
CA SER A 726 3.57 4.99 -19.78
C SER A 726 4.70 3.96 -19.84
N ALA A 727 5.94 4.38 -19.55
CA ALA A 727 7.10 3.50 -19.49
C ALA A 727 7.17 2.71 -18.18
N GLY A 728 6.39 3.06 -17.16
CA GLY A 728 6.28 2.30 -15.93
C GLY A 728 7.27 2.64 -14.82
N VAL A 729 8.10 3.69 -15.00
CA VAL A 729 9.19 4.12 -14.08
C VAL A 729 8.86 5.36 -13.25
N ALA A 730 7.70 5.99 -13.47
CA ALA A 730 7.32 7.22 -12.75
C ALA A 730 7.14 7.04 -11.24
N ASN A 731 6.68 5.87 -10.80
CA ASN A 731 6.27 5.61 -9.42
C ASN A 731 6.69 4.20 -9.00
N ALA A 732 6.62 3.92 -7.70
CA ALA A 732 6.84 2.58 -7.15
C ALA A 732 5.77 1.58 -7.63
N PHE A 733 6.00 0.28 -7.39
CA PHE A 733 5.03 -0.78 -7.67
C PHE A 733 3.61 -0.48 -7.14
N SER A 734 3.50 0.11 -5.94
CA SER A 734 2.21 0.50 -5.33
C SER A 734 1.50 1.68 -6.02
N GLY A 735 2.20 2.39 -6.91
CA GLY A 735 1.76 3.65 -7.52
C GLY A 735 2.00 4.88 -6.65
N ALA A 736 2.74 4.77 -5.55
CA ALA A 736 3.22 5.90 -4.77
C ALA A 736 4.50 6.51 -5.36
N SER A 737 4.68 7.82 -5.20
CA SER A 737 5.94 8.50 -5.48
C SER A 737 6.85 8.39 -4.25
N TYR A 738 8.12 8.03 -4.47
CA TYR A 738 9.15 7.93 -3.43
C TYR A 738 10.17 9.06 -3.57
N GLY A 739 10.96 9.27 -2.52
CA GLY A 739 12.16 10.08 -2.46
C GLY A 739 13.32 9.50 -3.27
N CYS A 740 13.21 9.49 -4.60
CA CYS A 740 14.18 8.85 -5.48
C CYS A 740 15.46 9.68 -5.59
N MET A 741 16.61 9.04 -5.40
CA MET A 741 17.93 9.70 -5.35
C MET A 741 18.94 9.09 -6.34
N GLY A 742 19.64 8.03 -5.92
CA GLY A 742 20.70 7.40 -6.70
C GLY A 742 20.15 6.47 -7.77
N ILE A 743 20.82 6.43 -8.92
CA ILE A 743 20.45 5.62 -10.07
C ILE A 743 21.62 4.73 -10.48
N ALA A 744 21.36 3.43 -10.66
CA ALA A 744 22.29 2.50 -11.29
C ALA A 744 21.58 1.85 -12.47
N THR A 745 22.29 1.73 -13.59
CA THR A 745 21.82 0.98 -14.76
C THR A 745 22.59 -0.30 -14.95
N GLY A 746 21.92 -1.32 -15.46
CA GLY A 746 22.51 -2.63 -15.65
C GLY A 746 21.69 -3.50 -16.58
N ASP A 747 22.20 -4.67 -16.96
CA ASP A 747 21.38 -5.74 -17.52
C ASP A 747 21.24 -6.78 -16.40
N PHE A 748 20.35 -6.50 -15.43
CA PHE A 748 20.34 -7.24 -14.18
C PHE A 748 19.84 -8.67 -14.37
N ASN A 749 19.05 -8.93 -15.41
CA ASN A 749 18.46 -10.23 -15.71
C ASN A 749 19.07 -10.92 -16.95
N HIS A 750 20.12 -10.36 -17.55
CA HIS A 750 20.82 -10.86 -18.74
C HIS A 750 19.93 -11.06 -19.97
N ASP A 751 18.93 -10.20 -20.15
CA ASP A 751 18.06 -10.22 -21.33
C ASP A 751 18.50 -9.26 -22.44
N GLY A 752 19.62 -8.55 -22.22
CA GLY A 752 20.22 -7.62 -23.16
C GLY A 752 19.59 -6.22 -23.18
N ARG A 753 18.66 -5.91 -22.27
CA ARG A 753 18.06 -4.58 -22.10
C ARG A 753 18.65 -3.85 -20.90
N VAL A 754 18.53 -2.53 -20.91
CA VAL A 754 19.05 -1.66 -19.84
C VAL A 754 17.98 -1.47 -18.77
N ASP A 755 18.19 -2.09 -17.61
CA ASP A 755 17.38 -1.97 -16.41
C ASP A 755 17.85 -0.81 -15.51
N LEU A 756 17.02 -0.46 -14.53
CA LEU A 756 17.27 0.62 -13.57
C LEU A 756 17.09 0.14 -12.13
N HIS A 757 18.06 0.41 -11.27
CA HIS A 757 17.93 0.38 -9.82
C HIS A 757 17.93 1.80 -9.29
N VAL A 758 16.98 2.12 -8.40
CA VAL A 758 16.82 3.47 -7.84
C VAL A 758 16.73 3.39 -6.31
N THR A 759 17.55 4.19 -5.64
CA THR A 759 17.55 4.28 -4.18
C THR A 759 16.57 5.34 -3.68
N ASN A 760 15.98 5.09 -2.51
CA ASN A 760 14.88 5.88 -1.97
C ASN A 760 15.11 6.33 -0.51
N PHE A 761 14.18 7.14 0.00
CA PHE A 761 14.24 7.68 1.35
C PHE A 761 13.81 6.64 2.42
N TYR A 762 13.90 7.03 3.69
CA TYR A 762 13.53 6.15 4.80
C TYR A 762 12.08 5.68 4.72
N ASN A 763 11.86 4.39 4.97
CA ASN A 763 10.57 3.68 4.87
C ASN A 763 10.02 3.56 3.44
N GLU A 764 10.87 3.80 2.44
CA GLU A 764 10.57 3.65 1.02
C GLU A 764 11.58 2.66 0.42
N PRO A 765 11.14 1.42 0.10
CA PRO A 765 12.04 0.43 -0.47
C PRO A 765 12.65 0.91 -1.78
N ALA A 766 13.90 0.53 -2.06
CA ALA A 766 14.54 0.77 -3.35
C ALA A 766 13.76 0.12 -4.49
N ASN A 767 13.76 0.74 -5.67
CA ASN A 767 13.11 0.19 -6.86
C ASN A 767 14.09 -0.62 -7.69
N LEU A 768 13.58 -1.63 -8.39
CA LEU A 768 14.29 -2.38 -9.42
C LEU A 768 13.41 -2.47 -10.66
N TYR A 769 13.52 -1.48 -11.54
CA TYR A 769 12.77 -1.42 -12.77
C TYR A 769 13.45 -2.29 -13.83
N LEU A 770 12.90 -3.48 -14.07
CA LEU A 770 13.34 -4.36 -15.14
C LEU A 770 12.51 -4.12 -16.41
N GLN A 771 13.16 -4.12 -17.57
CA GLN A 771 12.45 -3.99 -18.84
C GLN A 771 11.65 -5.25 -19.16
N VAL A 772 10.33 -5.12 -19.25
CA VAL A 772 9.43 -6.19 -19.70
C VAL A 772 9.22 -6.18 -21.22
N ASP A 773 9.46 -5.05 -21.86
CA ASP A 773 9.57 -4.83 -23.30
C ASP A 773 10.46 -3.59 -23.53
N ASN A 774 10.91 -3.34 -24.75
CA ASN A 774 11.78 -2.20 -25.06
C ASN A 774 11.15 -0.87 -24.62
N GLY A 775 11.79 -0.19 -23.67
CA GLY A 775 11.33 1.09 -23.11
C GLY A 775 10.17 0.98 -22.11
N PHE A 776 9.76 -0.23 -21.74
CA PHE A 776 8.68 -0.48 -20.77
C PHE A 776 9.19 -1.31 -19.60
N PHE A 777 8.94 -0.82 -18.39
CA PHE A 777 9.50 -1.33 -17.16
C PHE A 777 8.42 -1.80 -16.18
N SER A 778 8.75 -2.83 -15.39
CA SER A 778 8.04 -3.17 -14.17
C SER A 778 9.00 -3.13 -12.98
N ASP A 779 8.55 -2.56 -11.86
CA ASP A 779 9.31 -2.55 -10.61
C ASP A 779 9.22 -3.94 -9.97
N GLN A 780 10.33 -4.67 -9.91
CA GLN A 780 10.43 -6.04 -9.41
C GLN A 780 11.22 -6.14 -8.09
N ALA A 781 11.38 -5.04 -7.36
CA ALA A 781 12.17 -5.02 -6.13
C ALA A 781 11.70 -6.03 -5.07
N ILE A 782 10.39 -6.28 -4.97
CA ILE A 782 9.82 -7.22 -3.99
C ILE A 782 10.10 -8.67 -4.42
N ARG A 783 9.94 -8.97 -5.71
CA ARG A 783 10.23 -10.29 -6.30
C ARG A 783 11.67 -10.75 -6.01
N TYR A 784 12.61 -9.82 -6.06
CA TYR A 784 14.04 -10.07 -5.82
C TYR A 784 14.50 -9.73 -4.40
N GLU A 785 13.55 -9.57 -3.46
CA GLU A 785 13.81 -9.36 -2.04
C GLU A 785 14.71 -8.14 -1.73
N LEU A 786 14.74 -7.14 -2.62
CA LEU A 786 15.46 -5.88 -2.40
C LEU A 786 14.65 -4.92 -1.53
N ASP A 787 13.34 -5.12 -1.43
CA ASP A 787 12.44 -4.22 -0.74
C ASP A 787 12.70 -4.16 0.78
N SER A 788 12.74 -5.32 1.43
CA SER A 788 12.90 -5.46 2.88
C SER A 788 14.24 -4.95 3.41
N PRO A 789 15.41 -5.29 2.83
CA PRO A 789 16.70 -4.80 3.32
C PRO A 789 16.91 -3.30 3.04
N SER A 790 16.26 -2.73 2.03
CA SER A 790 16.40 -1.31 1.69
C SER A 790 15.40 -0.40 2.41
N LYS A 791 14.21 -0.90 2.78
CA LYS A 791 13.11 -0.10 3.34
C LYS A 791 13.50 0.83 4.49
N ASN A 792 14.33 0.39 5.44
CA ASN A 792 14.69 1.20 6.61
C ASN A 792 15.99 2.00 6.42
N MET A 793 16.50 2.08 5.18
CA MET A 793 17.70 2.82 4.83
C MET A 793 17.32 4.13 4.13
N VAL A 794 18.24 5.10 4.15
CA VAL A 794 18.18 6.26 3.24
C VAL A 794 19.31 6.06 2.24
N GLY A 795 18.97 5.62 1.03
CA GLY A 795 19.98 5.33 0.00
C GLY A 795 20.23 6.54 -0.90
N PHE A 796 21.47 7.03 -0.93
CA PHE A 796 21.86 8.19 -1.72
C PHE A 796 22.57 7.82 -3.02
N GLY A 797 23.59 6.98 -2.92
CA GLY A 797 24.40 6.55 -4.06
C GLY A 797 24.19 5.07 -4.34
N CYS A 798 24.17 4.70 -5.62
CA CYS A 798 24.25 3.30 -6.00
C CYS A 798 25.08 3.13 -7.29
N LYS A 799 25.59 1.91 -7.50
CA LYS A 799 26.28 1.52 -8.73
C LYS A 799 26.13 0.03 -8.99
N ALA A 800 25.95 -0.33 -10.25
CA ALA A 800 26.04 -1.71 -10.72
C ALA A 800 27.49 -2.05 -11.08
N ILE A 801 28.02 -3.14 -10.51
CA ILE A 801 29.40 -3.61 -10.75
C ILE A 801 29.46 -5.12 -10.50
N ASP A 802 30.09 -5.88 -11.40
CA ASP A 802 30.40 -7.30 -11.16
C ASP A 802 31.64 -7.39 -10.27
N VAL A 803 31.47 -7.57 -8.96
CA VAL A 803 32.57 -7.51 -7.98
C VAL A 803 33.30 -8.84 -7.88
N ASP A 804 32.59 -9.95 -8.04
CA ASP A 804 33.16 -11.31 -7.97
C ASP A 804 33.58 -11.87 -9.34
N HIS A 805 33.38 -11.10 -10.41
CA HIS A 805 33.70 -11.42 -11.80
C HIS A 805 32.95 -12.67 -12.31
N ASN A 806 31.73 -12.90 -11.84
CA ASN A 806 30.90 -14.03 -12.24
C ASN A 806 30.07 -13.77 -13.51
N GLY A 807 30.11 -12.54 -14.03
CA GLY A 807 29.37 -12.08 -15.20
C GLY A 807 28.04 -11.42 -14.88
N TRP A 808 27.54 -11.52 -13.65
CA TRP A 808 26.36 -10.83 -13.14
C TRP A 808 26.75 -9.54 -12.44
N GLN A 809 25.92 -8.51 -12.58
CA GLN A 809 26.16 -7.25 -11.90
C GLN A 809 25.65 -7.29 -10.47
N ASP A 810 26.52 -6.94 -9.51
CA ASP A 810 26.13 -6.68 -8.13
C ASP A 810 25.68 -5.23 -7.95
N LEU A 811 24.77 -5.01 -7.00
CA LEU A 811 24.35 -3.68 -6.59
C LEU A 811 25.14 -3.23 -5.36
N PHE A 812 25.93 -2.16 -5.52
CA PHE A 812 26.55 -1.45 -4.41
C PHE A 812 25.72 -0.21 -4.05
N VAL A 813 25.26 -0.12 -2.80
CA VAL A 813 24.42 1.00 -2.32
C VAL A 813 25.08 1.67 -1.12
N THR A 814 25.18 3.00 -1.14
CA THR A 814 25.61 3.82 -0.01
C THR A 814 24.40 4.47 0.66
N ASN A 815 24.26 4.21 1.95
CA ASN A 815 23.15 4.71 2.74
C ASN A 815 23.65 5.74 3.77
N GLY A 816 22.81 6.69 4.16
CA GLY A 816 23.13 7.71 5.16
C GLY A 816 21.92 8.58 5.51
N HIS A 817 21.60 8.69 6.80
CA HIS A 817 20.50 9.55 7.26
C HIS A 817 20.89 11.03 7.24
N ILE A 818 19.97 11.88 6.75
CA ILE A 818 20.14 13.34 6.70
C ILE A 818 19.90 13.95 8.08
N PHE A 819 18.78 13.61 8.72
CA PHE A 819 18.32 14.21 9.98
C PHE A 819 18.47 13.25 11.16
N ASP A 820 18.79 13.77 12.35
CA ASP A 820 18.75 13.00 13.60
C ASP A 820 17.31 12.90 14.13
N LEU A 821 16.63 11.82 13.75
CA LEU A 821 15.26 11.53 14.16
C LEU A 821 15.18 10.39 15.19
N THR A 822 16.25 10.18 15.97
CA THR A 822 16.30 9.14 17.03
C THR A 822 15.23 9.31 18.10
N HIS A 823 14.85 10.56 18.41
CA HIS A 823 13.75 10.87 19.31
C HIS A 823 12.37 10.39 18.79
N LYS A 824 12.23 10.16 17.48
CA LYS A 824 11.05 9.56 16.83
C LYS A 824 11.21 8.06 16.56
N GLY A 825 12.26 7.43 17.11
CA GLY A 825 12.55 6.00 16.91
C GLY A 825 13.17 5.66 15.56
N GLN A 826 13.64 6.64 14.78
CA GLN A 826 14.38 6.38 13.55
C GLN A 826 15.88 6.22 13.85
N PRO A 827 16.59 5.27 13.21
CA PRO A 827 18.03 5.17 13.35
C PRO A 827 18.73 6.46 12.87
N PHE A 828 19.84 6.84 13.51
CA PHE A 828 20.72 7.90 13.05
C PHE A 828 22.16 7.39 13.12
N ARG A 829 22.86 7.45 11.99
CA ARG A 829 24.15 6.79 11.71
C ARG A 829 24.00 5.26 11.61
N MET A 830 24.48 4.71 10.49
CA MET A 830 24.46 3.26 10.29
C MET A 830 25.58 2.61 11.10
N SER A 831 25.24 1.55 11.81
CA SER A 831 26.15 0.74 12.65
C SER A 831 26.81 -0.39 11.88
#